data_AF-A5KJ57-F1
#
_entry.id   AF-A5KJ57-F1
#
_cell.length_a   1.000
_cell.length_b   1.000
_cell.length_c   1.000
_cell.angle_alpha   90.00
_cell.angle_beta   90.00
_cell.angle_gamma   90.00
#
_symmetry.space_group_name_H-M   'P 1'
#
loop_
_entity.id
_entity.type
_entity.pdbx_description
1 polymer ?
#
loop_
_entity_poly.entity_id
_entity_poly.type
_entity_poly.pdbx_seq_one_letter_code
_entity_poly.pdbx_strand_id
1 'polypeptide(L)'
;MRKKKVFALAMAGCMMFTQPVFAEELQKELTDAVVISDDAQKEGNLDVLSEDGEKTFFVNGSSSEAAEAERANFAERAAEEGKTGNSVLLDRNAVTYLEGHREIPCEEQGGIYFLNRNKLSLYKPDSNELTEVHQFDNVQDVYVANDRLYILDRSSNITIYNLLTQQEEKKLQYGDHASSIGADSKGRIYLAESNGNGDDYDLYLLSPEGTLLSQALSEEAVYGFCGFDESNGNYYVDTYNNWRYWGYDHDMHALRAGNVTGDQLTFHNKKLMMYICQSYFYEREEQAGMLGDKYICVDSTFNSRLKVWDSDVYKSEEPEDTEVFFLPRNNEEGGAFDPNASVGTRTIYREETDSIVTFKDNSYIAEYDIQSGEEIYSAKTDYPVFCLMEYEGGVAAVEKSGDNYYYEFFPWKKATSLEVEGSSHTVNIGDTLQLTPVTNGTMEEVYSWKSSDPKIASINRAGQVFGWSKGEAVITVSTTSGLSAQCTVTVTGEPSVQDPDKTATVTDGYASNNHSLNDYAIWSKTVNSYLIPNADGTFTRVEHCGGKMIVENYSAAGKKTGSKTVAMELSLFGGFYSGSDHNYFVFGQANPNDSDEEEVMRIVKYSKDFQRIGAVSVYGANTNIPFEAGSLRMTETAGKLYIHTCHEMYTDSDGLNHQANMTFVINENDMSVEQSYYDVLNLAQAGYVSHSFNQFIQTDGENIYRVDHGDYAPRGIALIKSQVGGSITKVDYAIPVGLGKVTGGHYNSTGASVGGFEISSENCIIAGNAVDFESESANTSDQRNIFISITDKQLTQAKTVWLTNYDKQQGINVQTPQLVKIGEDQFLVMWQEGSKSEGNLTTKIVTIDSEGNKTSNIRSKSMPLSDCQPVVGPDGVVRWYVTDGKAPTIYAVNPFEQSQSYIKGDVNEDGKVEISDLRLILRSVCKKVELTEQQKLAADVTEDGKVEIGDLRKVLRYICHKIPEL
;
A
#
# COMPACT_ATOMS: atom_id res chain seq x y z
N MET A 1 57.12 9.29 1.62
CA MET A 1 56.43 10.60 1.78
C MET A 1 55.01 10.48 1.24
N ARG A 2 54.02 10.92 2.04
CA ARG A 2 52.65 11.40 1.77
C ARG A 2 52.17 11.39 0.30
N LYS A 3 50.90 11.15 -0.07
CA LYS A 3 49.63 10.62 0.50
C LYS A 3 48.63 10.68 -0.70
N LYS A 4 47.57 9.85 -0.68
CA LYS A 4 46.33 9.87 -1.53
C LYS A 4 46.44 9.28 -2.95
N LYS A 5 45.42 8.66 -3.56
CA LYS A 5 44.13 7.96 -3.25
C LYS A 5 43.57 7.60 -4.67
N VAL A 6 42.66 6.62 -4.78
CA VAL A 6 41.59 6.47 -5.83
C VAL A 6 41.84 5.60 -7.10
N PHE A 7 41.01 4.53 -7.16
CA PHE A 7 40.26 3.88 -8.26
C PHE A 7 40.85 2.98 -9.39
N ALA A 8 40.19 1.82 -9.52
CA ALA A 8 39.68 1.09 -10.69
C ALA A 8 40.60 0.39 -11.71
N LEU A 9 40.46 -0.94 -11.70
CA LEU A 9 40.25 -1.88 -12.82
C LEU A 9 40.58 -1.43 -14.26
N ALA A 10 41.49 -2.16 -14.91
CA ALA A 10 41.18 -3.20 -15.89
C ALA A 10 42.17 -3.24 -17.08
N MET A 11 42.28 -4.46 -17.64
CA MET A 11 42.72 -4.82 -19.00
C MET A 11 44.20 -5.14 -19.22
N ALA A 12 44.49 -6.44 -19.23
CA ALA A 12 44.86 -7.21 -20.43
C ALA A 12 45.38 -8.57 -19.93
N GLY A 13 44.79 -9.72 -20.23
CA GLY A 13 44.36 -10.18 -21.54
C GLY A 13 45.31 -11.32 -21.92
N CYS A 14 44.79 -12.54 -22.10
CA CYS A 14 45.33 -13.49 -23.07
C CYS A 14 44.48 -14.76 -23.20
N MET A 15 44.17 -15.01 -24.45
CA MET A 15 43.65 -16.19 -25.13
C MET A 15 44.38 -17.52 -24.83
N MET A 16 43.61 -18.59 -25.07
CA MET A 16 44.00 -19.96 -25.47
C MET A 16 44.75 -20.82 -24.45
N PHE A 17 44.21 -21.99 -24.10
CA PHE A 17 44.56 -23.28 -24.75
C PHE A 17 43.71 -24.44 -24.21
N THR A 18 43.57 -25.43 -25.08
CA THR A 18 42.88 -26.72 -25.02
C THR A 18 43.40 -27.71 -23.96
N GLN A 19 42.54 -28.62 -23.49
CA GLN A 19 42.81 -29.87 -22.74
C GLN A 19 43.79 -30.84 -23.46
N PRO A 20 44.18 -32.04 -22.91
CA PRO A 20 43.90 -32.72 -21.62
C PRO A 20 45.15 -33.37 -20.92
N VAL A 21 44.96 -34.05 -19.77
CA VAL A 21 45.35 -35.48 -19.49
C VAL A 21 45.25 -35.87 -18.00
N PHE A 22 44.40 -36.87 -17.74
CA PHE A 22 44.39 -37.99 -16.76
C PHE A 22 44.95 -37.90 -15.33
N ALA A 23 44.12 -38.36 -14.36
CA ALA A 23 44.48 -39.40 -13.37
C ALA A 23 43.22 -39.93 -12.60
N GLU A 24 42.76 -41.13 -12.94
CA GLU A 24 42.26 -42.16 -11.99
C GLU A 24 43.52 -42.86 -11.41
N GLU A 25 43.63 -43.39 -10.19
CA GLU A 25 42.80 -44.37 -9.49
C GLU A 25 43.48 -44.62 -8.11
N LEU A 26 42.76 -44.69 -6.98
CA LEU A 26 43.09 -45.64 -5.88
C LEU A 26 41.98 -45.73 -4.82
N GLN A 27 41.68 -46.99 -4.47
CA GLN A 27 40.50 -47.51 -3.78
C GLN A 27 40.91 -48.26 -2.49
N LYS A 28 40.03 -48.27 -1.47
CA LYS A 28 39.77 -49.27 -0.38
C LYS A 28 39.46 -48.57 0.96
N GLU A 29 38.45 -48.92 1.75
CA GLU A 29 37.87 -50.24 2.04
C GLU A 29 36.40 -50.12 2.51
N LEU A 30 35.64 -51.21 2.28
CA LEU A 30 34.23 -51.46 2.59
C LEU A 30 34.12 -52.48 3.73
N THR A 31 33.00 -52.48 4.48
CA THR A 31 32.13 -53.62 4.92
C THR A 31 31.29 -53.14 6.12
N ASP A 32 29.98 -53.37 6.31
CA ASP A 32 29.03 -54.39 5.85
C ASP A 32 27.59 -53.82 5.97
N ALA A 33 26.71 -54.00 4.98
CA ALA A 33 25.57 -54.96 4.91
C ALA A 33 24.32 -54.52 5.73
N VAL A 34 23.05 -54.73 5.34
CA VAL A 34 22.36 -55.30 4.18
C VAL A 34 20.85 -55.02 4.39
N VAL A 35 20.15 -54.67 3.29
CA VAL A 35 18.72 -54.91 2.97
C VAL A 35 17.60 -54.20 3.77
N ILE A 36 16.85 -53.39 3.02
CA ILE A 36 15.48 -52.96 3.27
C ILE A 36 14.54 -54.01 2.64
N SER A 37 13.42 -54.33 3.30
CA SER A 37 12.22 -54.80 2.61
C SER A 37 10.93 -54.43 3.34
N ASP A 38 9.96 -53.99 2.54
CA ASP A 38 8.54 -53.71 2.81
C ASP A 38 7.83 -54.80 3.62
N ASP A 39 6.82 -54.44 4.42
CA ASP A 39 5.40 -54.58 4.04
C ASP A 39 4.43 -54.25 5.19
N ALA A 40 3.19 -53.96 4.78
CA ALA A 40 2.11 -53.37 5.55
C ALA A 40 1.27 -54.33 6.45
N GLN A 41 0.36 -53.69 7.20
CA GLN A 41 -0.94 -54.15 7.70
C GLN A 41 -1.09 -54.82 9.09
N LYS A 42 -1.87 -54.12 9.95
CA LYS A 42 -3.21 -54.49 10.48
C LYS A 42 -3.41 -54.60 12.00
N GLU A 43 -4.45 -53.84 12.42
CA GLU A 43 -5.55 -54.15 13.36
C GLU A 43 -5.27 -54.44 14.86
N GLY A 44 -6.02 -53.73 15.73
CA GLY A 44 -6.82 -54.41 16.76
C GLY A 44 -6.87 -53.80 18.17
N ASN A 45 -7.84 -52.90 18.41
CA ASN A 45 -8.76 -52.82 19.56
C ASN A 45 -8.47 -53.59 20.86
N LEU A 46 -8.60 -52.94 22.03
CA LEU A 46 -9.76 -53.00 22.97
C LEU A 46 -9.40 -52.53 24.41
N ASP A 47 -10.24 -51.61 24.90
CA ASP A 47 -10.80 -51.39 26.25
C ASP A 47 -10.08 -51.90 27.52
N VAL A 48 -10.11 -51.09 28.60
CA VAL A 48 -10.90 -51.35 29.85
C VAL A 48 -10.81 -50.16 30.83
N LEU A 49 -11.99 -49.80 31.36
CA LEU A 49 -12.32 -48.83 32.42
C LEU A 49 -11.98 -49.31 33.85
N SER A 50 -11.72 -48.38 34.78
CA SER A 50 -12.27 -48.29 36.17
C SER A 50 -11.50 -47.23 36.99
N GLU A 51 -12.11 -46.11 37.39
CA GLU A 51 -12.80 -45.83 38.68
C GLU A 51 -11.89 -45.58 39.92
N ASP A 52 -11.96 -44.32 40.39
CA ASP A 52 -11.96 -43.75 41.74
C ASP A 52 -10.93 -44.11 42.84
N GLY A 53 -10.42 -43.04 43.47
CA GLY A 53 -9.94 -43.08 44.85
C GLY A 53 -9.04 -41.92 45.27
N GLU A 54 -9.63 -40.84 45.79
CA GLU A 54 -8.92 -39.79 46.55
C GLU A 54 -8.08 -40.37 47.69
N LYS A 55 -6.85 -39.87 47.86
CA LYS A 55 -6.28 -39.52 49.18
C LYS A 55 -5.00 -38.68 49.06
N THR A 56 -5.05 -37.58 49.79
CA THR A 56 -4.04 -36.56 50.13
C THR A 56 -2.70 -37.07 50.65
N PHE A 57 -1.60 -36.36 50.35
CA PHE A 57 -0.47 -36.08 51.28
C PHE A 57 0.35 -34.85 50.83
N PHE A 58 0.82 -34.08 51.82
CA PHE A 58 1.57 -32.83 51.73
C PHE A 58 3.03 -32.96 51.22
N VAL A 59 3.42 -31.98 50.37
CA VAL A 59 4.64 -31.15 50.31
C VAL A 59 6.00 -31.75 50.75
N ASN A 60 6.97 -31.84 49.82
CA ASN A 60 8.17 -30.97 49.81
C ASN A 60 9.14 -31.25 48.64
N GLY A 61 9.48 -30.17 47.91
CA GLY A 61 10.82 -29.89 47.41
C GLY A 61 11.25 -30.52 46.07
N SER A 62 11.34 -29.69 45.02
CA SER A 62 12.28 -29.87 43.90
C SER A 62 12.48 -28.52 43.22
N SER A 63 13.57 -27.81 43.54
CA SER A 63 14.78 -27.68 42.70
C SER A 63 14.55 -26.91 41.40
N SER A 64 15.18 -25.73 41.30
CA SER A 64 15.16 -24.80 40.17
C SER A 64 15.48 -25.45 38.81
N GLU A 65 16.23 -26.54 38.79
CA GLU A 65 16.60 -27.28 37.57
C GLU A 65 15.41 -27.99 36.90
N ALA A 66 14.35 -28.36 37.64
CA ALA A 66 13.16 -29.00 37.06
C ALA A 66 12.24 -27.99 36.35
N ALA A 67 12.12 -26.79 36.93
CA ALA A 67 11.39 -25.67 36.33
C ALA A 67 12.13 -25.11 35.10
N GLU A 68 13.48 -25.06 35.12
CA GLU A 68 14.27 -24.69 33.94
C GLU A 68 14.19 -25.74 32.81
N ALA A 69 14.12 -27.03 33.15
CA ALA A 69 13.95 -28.11 32.17
C ALA A 69 12.52 -28.18 31.58
N GLU A 70 11.49 -27.78 32.32
CA GLU A 70 10.12 -27.63 31.80
C GLU A 70 9.95 -26.37 30.93
N ARG A 71 10.55 -25.22 31.29
CA ARG A 71 10.59 -24.01 30.46
C ARG A 71 11.21 -24.25 29.09
N ALA A 72 12.31 -25.00 29.03
CA ALA A 72 12.95 -25.38 27.76
C ALA A 72 12.05 -26.25 26.88
N ASN A 73 11.22 -27.12 27.48
CA ASN A 73 10.31 -28.02 26.75
C ASN A 73 9.06 -27.32 26.18
N PHE A 74 8.55 -26.26 26.82
CA PHE A 74 7.42 -25.48 26.28
C PHE A 74 7.86 -24.66 25.07
N ALA A 75 9.00 -23.96 25.17
CA ALA A 75 9.60 -23.25 24.05
C ALA A 75 10.02 -24.17 22.89
N GLU A 76 10.53 -25.38 23.17
CA GLU A 76 10.81 -26.40 22.14
C GLU A 76 9.52 -26.93 21.47
N ARG A 77 8.46 -27.21 22.23
CA ARG A 77 7.17 -27.66 21.67
C ARG A 77 6.48 -26.59 20.82
N ALA A 78 6.53 -25.33 21.25
CA ALA A 78 6.01 -24.21 20.47
C ALA A 78 6.87 -23.92 19.22
N ALA A 79 8.17 -24.20 19.27
CA ALA A 79 9.09 -24.02 18.14
C ALA A 79 9.04 -25.15 17.10
N GLU A 80 8.60 -26.36 17.44
CA GLU A 80 8.50 -27.50 16.51
C GLU A 80 7.34 -27.37 15.50
N GLU A 81 6.31 -26.57 15.77
CA GLU A 81 5.11 -26.46 14.92
C GLU A 81 5.08 -25.24 13.97
N GLY A 82 6.04 -24.31 14.07
CA GLY A 82 6.29 -23.28 13.03
C GLY A 82 5.12 -22.34 12.70
N LYS A 83 4.04 -22.35 13.49
CA LYS A 83 2.93 -21.39 13.50
C LYS A 83 2.54 -21.11 14.93
N THR A 84 2.15 -19.87 15.20
CA THR A 84 1.82 -19.32 16.50
C THR A 84 0.72 -20.15 17.17
N GLY A 85 0.85 -20.39 18.48
CA GLY A 85 0.05 -21.40 19.18
C GLY A 85 -1.41 -20.95 19.32
N ASN A 86 -2.35 -21.64 18.66
CA ASN A 86 -3.77 -21.31 18.63
C ASN A 86 -4.34 -20.75 19.95
N SER A 87 -5.20 -19.74 19.87
CA SER A 87 -5.69 -19.05 21.06
C SER A 87 -6.49 -19.98 21.98
N VAL A 88 -6.23 -19.88 23.28
CA VAL A 88 -6.84 -20.72 24.33
C VAL A 88 -7.89 -19.89 25.07
N LEU A 89 -9.12 -20.38 25.15
CA LEU A 89 -10.20 -19.71 25.88
C LEU A 89 -9.81 -19.56 27.36
N LEU A 90 -9.81 -18.31 27.84
CA LEU A 90 -9.56 -17.97 29.23
C LEU A 90 -10.79 -18.27 30.10
N ASP A 91 -10.55 -18.58 31.38
CA ASP A 91 -11.63 -18.60 32.37
C ASP A 91 -12.34 -17.23 32.35
N ARG A 92 -13.67 -17.23 32.30
CA ARG A 92 -14.49 -16.01 32.24
C ARG A 92 -14.28 -15.03 33.42
N ASN A 93 -13.63 -15.46 34.49
CA ASN A 93 -13.28 -14.61 35.63
C ASN A 93 -11.85 -14.06 35.55
N ALA A 94 -11.04 -14.49 34.58
CA ALA A 94 -9.69 -13.97 34.37
C ALA A 94 -9.74 -12.51 33.95
N VAL A 95 -10.62 -12.19 32.99
CA VAL A 95 -10.88 -10.83 32.52
C VAL A 95 -12.35 -10.52 32.76
N THR A 96 -12.63 -9.45 33.50
CA THR A 96 -14.02 -9.04 33.80
C THR A 96 -14.40 -7.66 33.25
N TYR A 97 -13.49 -7.01 32.52
CA TYR A 97 -13.61 -5.62 32.01
C TYR A 97 -14.32 -4.70 33.02
N LEU A 98 -13.67 -4.50 34.16
CA LEU A 98 -14.13 -3.61 35.22
C LEU A 98 -13.04 -2.57 35.46
N GLU A 99 -13.45 -1.36 35.84
CA GLU A 99 -12.54 -0.29 36.31
C GLU A 99 -11.49 -0.86 37.27
N GLY A 100 -10.20 -0.63 36.99
CA GLY A 100 -9.09 -1.20 37.76
C GLY A 100 -8.70 -2.63 37.36
N HIS A 101 -8.88 -3.02 36.09
CA HIS A 101 -8.30 -4.24 35.55
C HIS A 101 -6.78 -4.06 35.36
N ARG A 102 -5.97 -5.06 35.72
CA ARG A 102 -4.52 -5.09 35.43
C ARG A 102 -4.06 -6.49 35.06
N GLU A 103 -3.22 -6.57 34.05
CA GLU A 103 -2.50 -7.76 33.64
C GLU A 103 -1.02 -7.61 33.99
N ILE A 104 -0.52 -8.51 34.84
CA ILE A 104 0.82 -8.39 35.42
C ILE A 104 1.57 -9.71 35.22
N PRO A 105 2.40 -9.82 34.16
CA PRO A 105 3.27 -10.97 33.95
C PRO A 105 4.19 -11.22 35.15
N CYS A 106 4.37 -12.47 35.56
CA CYS A 106 5.30 -12.86 36.61
C CYS A 106 5.91 -14.23 36.29
N GLU A 107 7.05 -14.21 35.60
CA GLU A 107 7.73 -15.41 35.10
C GLU A 107 8.26 -16.30 36.24
N GLU A 108 8.68 -15.73 37.36
CA GLU A 108 9.12 -16.46 38.54
C GLU A 108 7.99 -17.29 39.14
N GLN A 109 6.77 -16.75 39.07
CA GLN A 109 5.54 -17.46 39.42
C GLN A 109 4.96 -18.22 38.24
N GLY A 110 5.65 -18.30 37.10
CA GLY A 110 5.25 -19.04 35.90
C GLY A 110 3.81 -18.76 35.48
N GLY A 111 3.39 -17.49 35.46
CA GLY A 111 2.04 -17.12 35.12
C GLY A 111 1.81 -15.60 35.03
N ILE A 112 0.55 -15.23 34.83
CA ILE A 112 0.11 -13.84 34.68
C ILE A 112 -0.90 -13.55 35.78
N TYR A 113 -0.67 -12.51 36.57
CA TYR A 113 -1.66 -12.04 37.52
C TYR A 113 -2.71 -11.18 36.80
N PHE A 114 -3.98 -11.49 37.04
CA PHE A 114 -5.11 -10.65 36.68
C PHE A 114 -5.69 -10.02 37.95
N LEU A 115 -5.61 -8.70 38.04
CA LEU A 115 -6.35 -7.92 39.03
C LEU A 115 -7.67 -7.49 38.43
N ASN A 116 -8.78 -7.82 39.09
CA ASN A 116 -10.12 -7.41 38.68
C ASN A 116 -10.77 -6.64 39.84
N ARG A 117 -10.75 -5.29 39.77
CA ARG A 117 -11.14 -4.36 40.85
C ARG A 117 -10.33 -4.54 42.12
N ASN A 118 -10.63 -5.60 42.87
CA ASN A 118 -10.04 -5.88 44.17
C ASN A 118 -9.60 -7.34 44.33
N LYS A 119 -9.86 -8.20 43.33
CA LYS A 119 -9.51 -9.61 43.38
C LYS A 119 -8.30 -9.88 42.48
N LEU A 120 -7.22 -10.37 43.08
CA LEU A 120 -5.99 -10.76 42.40
C LEU A 120 -6.00 -12.27 42.19
N SER A 121 -5.87 -12.70 40.94
CA SER A 121 -5.81 -14.12 40.57
C SER A 121 -4.57 -14.38 39.72
N LEU A 122 -3.92 -15.53 39.92
CA LEU A 122 -2.80 -15.99 39.09
C LEU A 122 -3.33 -16.96 38.04
N TYR A 123 -3.13 -16.62 36.77
CA TYR A 123 -3.38 -17.48 35.63
C TYR A 123 -2.11 -18.23 35.24
N LYS A 124 -2.24 -19.52 34.98
CA LYS A 124 -1.17 -20.43 34.55
C LYS A 124 -1.40 -20.85 33.10
N PRO A 125 -0.64 -20.29 32.13
CA PRO A 125 -0.81 -20.63 30.72
C PRO A 125 -0.72 -22.13 30.41
N ASP A 126 0.23 -22.84 31.02
CA ASP A 126 0.48 -24.27 30.74
C ASP A 126 -0.68 -25.19 31.14
N SER A 127 -1.40 -24.84 32.20
CA SER A 127 -2.53 -25.63 32.71
C SER A 127 -3.90 -25.02 32.40
N ASN A 128 -3.93 -23.82 31.82
CA ASN A 128 -5.12 -22.98 31.67
C ASN A 128 -5.91 -22.85 32.99
N GLU A 129 -5.21 -22.70 34.12
CA GLU A 129 -5.81 -22.63 35.45
C GLU A 129 -5.74 -21.20 36.01
N LEU A 130 -6.86 -20.72 36.57
CA LEU A 130 -6.95 -19.44 37.27
C LEU A 130 -7.17 -19.67 38.77
N THR A 131 -6.24 -19.22 39.61
CA THR A 131 -6.33 -19.33 41.07
C THR A 131 -6.41 -17.96 41.72
N GLU A 132 -7.42 -17.71 42.56
CA GLU A 132 -7.46 -16.51 43.39
C GLU A 132 -6.35 -16.55 44.44
N VAL A 133 -5.48 -15.54 44.46
CA VAL A 133 -4.34 -15.47 45.38
C VAL A 133 -4.57 -14.47 46.51
N HIS A 134 -5.34 -13.41 46.27
CA HIS A 134 -5.62 -12.37 47.27
C HIS A 134 -6.87 -11.55 46.93
N GLN A 135 -7.49 -10.97 47.96
CA GLN A 135 -8.58 -10.02 47.81
C GLN A 135 -8.31 -8.79 48.68
N PHE A 136 -8.23 -7.62 48.03
CA PHE A 136 -8.01 -6.33 48.67
C PHE A 136 -9.33 -5.67 49.08
N ASP A 137 -9.28 -4.81 50.10
CA ASP A 137 -10.44 -4.04 50.56
C ASP A 137 -10.45 -2.65 49.94
N ASN A 138 -11.62 -2.20 49.46
CA ASN A 138 -11.90 -0.82 49.04
C ASN A 138 -10.85 -0.17 48.11
N VAL A 139 -10.32 -0.90 47.12
CA VAL A 139 -9.33 -0.39 46.16
C VAL A 139 -9.83 0.89 45.47
N GLN A 140 -8.97 1.90 45.43
CA GLN A 140 -9.14 3.19 44.78
C GLN A 140 -8.24 3.32 43.55
N ASP A 141 -6.95 3.02 43.68
CA ASP A 141 -5.99 3.02 42.58
C ASP A 141 -4.86 2.02 42.84
N VAL A 142 -4.17 1.60 41.79
CA VAL A 142 -3.17 0.54 41.81
C VAL A 142 -2.00 0.87 40.89
N TYR A 143 -0.78 0.68 41.40
CA TYR A 143 0.44 0.83 40.63
C TYR A 143 1.35 -0.39 40.78
N VAL A 144 2.03 -0.79 39.70
CA VAL A 144 2.96 -1.91 39.68
C VAL A 144 4.39 -1.39 39.52
N ALA A 145 5.28 -1.77 40.43
CA ALA A 145 6.71 -1.48 40.32
C ALA A 145 7.53 -2.51 41.10
N ASN A 146 8.68 -2.94 40.58
CA ASN A 146 9.63 -3.84 41.26
C ASN A 146 8.99 -5.11 41.86
N ASP A 147 8.18 -5.82 41.08
CA ASP A 147 7.43 -7.03 41.49
C ASP A 147 6.49 -6.80 42.68
N ARG A 148 6.08 -5.55 42.90
CA ARG A 148 5.15 -5.16 43.95
C ARG A 148 3.94 -4.47 43.37
N LEU A 149 2.82 -4.73 44.02
CA LEU A 149 1.56 -4.04 43.83
C LEU A 149 1.39 -3.01 44.94
N TYR A 150 1.30 -1.75 44.58
CA TYR A 150 1.00 -0.63 45.46
C TYR A 150 -0.49 -0.35 45.36
N ILE A 151 -1.25 -0.77 46.36
CA ILE A 151 -2.70 -0.61 46.43
C ILE A 151 -3.02 0.61 47.29
N LEU A 152 -3.70 1.59 46.70
CA LEU A 152 -4.34 2.68 47.44
C LEU A 152 -5.82 2.33 47.68
N ASP A 153 -6.28 2.41 48.93
CA ASP A 153 -7.69 2.25 49.26
C ASP A 153 -8.44 3.59 49.35
N ARG A 154 -9.78 3.54 49.35
CA ARG A 154 -10.65 4.73 49.43
C ARG A 154 -10.55 5.50 50.76
N SER A 155 -9.81 4.99 51.74
CA SER A 155 -9.50 5.65 53.02
C SER A 155 -8.05 6.17 53.06
N SER A 156 -7.37 6.22 51.92
CA SER A 156 -5.97 6.62 51.75
C SER A 156 -4.96 5.74 52.52
N ASN A 157 -5.31 4.48 52.79
CA ASN A 157 -4.32 3.48 53.21
C ASN A 157 -3.61 2.90 51.99
N ILE A 158 -2.32 2.63 52.17
CA ILE A 158 -1.46 2.08 51.13
C ILE A 158 -1.01 0.69 51.56
N THR A 159 -1.34 -0.32 50.76
CA THR A 159 -0.87 -1.70 50.96
C THR A 159 0.17 -2.03 49.90
N ILE A 160 1.35 -2.48 50.33
CA ILE A 160 2.40 -2.96 49.43
C ILE A 160 2.36 -4.48 49.47
N TYR A 161 2.03 -5.10 48.34
CA TYR A 161 1.90 -6.55 48.19
C TYR A 161 2.99 -7.08 47.24
N ASN A 162 3.69 -8.12 47.66
CA ASN A 162 4.79 -8.70 46.89
C ASN A 162 4.26 -9.85 46.02
N LEU A 163 4.37 -9.71 44.70
CA LEU A 163 3.85 -10.66 43.71
C LEU A 163 4.65 -11.97 43.68
N LEU A 164 5.93 -11.95 44.07
CA LEU A 164 6.79 -13.13 44.13
C LEU A 164 6.52 -14.00 45.36
N THR A 165 6.19 -13.39 46.50
CA THR A 165 5.94 -14.12 47.76
C THR A 165 4.46 -14.31 48.05
N GLN A 166 3.59 -13.59 47.32
CA GLN A 166 2.15 -13.54 47.51
C GLN A 166 1.74 -13.09 48.93
N GLN A 167 2.48 -12.13 49.50
CA GLN A 167 2.23 -11.62 50.86
C GLN A 167 2.18 -10.09 50.88
N GLU A 168 1.38 -9.55 51.80
CA GLU A 168 1.46 -8.13 52.16
C GLU A 168 2.78 -7.85 52.89
N GLU A 169 3.61 -6.97 52.34
CA GLU A 169 4.87 -6.56 52.97
C GLU A 169 4.65 -5.43 53.98
N LYS A 170 3.74 -4.50 53.67
CA LYS A 170 3.60 -3.26 54.41
C LYS A 170 2.21 -2.63 54.27
N LYS A 171 1.79 -1.94 55.33
CA LYS A 171 0.63 -1.04 55.33
C LYS A 171 1.06 0.33 55.85
N LEU A 172 0.72 1.38 55.10
CA LEU A 172 1.00 2.78 55.39
C LEU A 172 -0.30 3.59 55.30
N GLN A 173 -0.31 4.79 55.87
CA GLN A 173 -1.42 5.72 55.73
C GLN A 173 -0.86 7.13 55.58
N TYR A 174 -1.33 7.87 54.57
CA TYR A 174 -0.93 9.25 54.32
C TYR A 174 -2.05 10.02 53.61
N GLY A 175 -2.37 11.22 54.10
CA GLY A 175 -3.50 12.01 53.61
C GLY A 175 -4.86 11.45 54.04
N ASP A 176 -5.93 12.17 53.70
CA ASP A 176 -7.31 11.74 53.94
C ASP A 176 -8.07 11.48 52.63
N HIS A 177 -7.63 12.05 51.49
CA HIS A 177 -8.32 12.04 50.20
C HIS A 177 -7.41 11.78 48.98
N ALA A 178 -6.41 10.90 49.11
CA ALA A 178 -5.59 10.50 47.98
C ALA A 178 -6.44 9.74 46.93
N SER A 179 -6.24 10.10 45.67
CA SER A 179 -7.01 9.61 44.52
C SER A 179 -6.24 8.63 43.64
N SER A 180 -4.92 8.84 43.53
CA SER A 180 -4.03 8.12 42.64
C SER A 180 -2.71 7.80 43.34
N ILE A 181 -2.07 6.70 42.96
CA ILE A 181 -0.79 6.23 43.50
C ILE A 181 0.21 5.89 42.39
N GLY A 182 1.48 6.16 42.65
CA GLY A 182 2.60 5.74 41.81
C GLY A 182 3.80 5.31 42.66
N ALA A 183 4.72 4.55 42.07
CA ALA A 183 5.98 4.20 42.73
C ALA A 183 7.13 4.15 41.74
N ASP A 184 8.31 4.61 42.16
CA ASP A 184 9.53 4.51 41.37
C ASP A 184 10.37 3.27 41.71
N SER A 185 11.46 3.05 40.97
CA SER A 185 12.34 1.88 41.15
C SER A 185 13.01 1.85 42.54
N LYS A 186 13.19 3.00 43.19
CA LYS A 186 13.67 3.12 44.59
C LYS A 186 12.60 2.79 45.64
N GLY A 187 11.36 2.55 45.22
CA GLY A 187 10.22 2.27 46.09
C GLY A 187 9.67 3.51 46.80
N ARG A 188 10.02 4.72 46.33
CA ARG A 188 9.38 5.95 46.81
C ARG A 188 7.95 6.01 46.28
N ILE A 189 7.04 6.55 47.09
CA ILE A 189 5.61 6.50 46.80
C ILE A 189 5.14 7.89 46.43
N TYR A 190 4.39 7.97 45.34
CA TYR A 190 3.80 9.19 44.80
C TYR A 190 2.29 9.14 45.02
N LEU A 191 1.71 10.23 45.48
CA LEU A 191 0.26 10.36 45.69
C LEU A 191 -0.25 11.65 45.07
N ALA A 192 -1.47 11.61 44.54
CA ALA A 192 -2.22 12.80 44.15
C ALA A 192 -3.48 12.94 45.01
N GLU A 193 -3.64 14.08 45.67
CA GLU A 193 -4.77 14.37 46.58
C GLU A 193 -5.46 15.65 46.15
N SER A 194 -6.81 15.62 46.07
CA SER A 194 -7.59 16.82 45.77
C SER A 194 -7.45 17.82 46.91
N ASN A 195 -7.07 19.07 46.61
CA ASN A 195 -6.87 20.09 47.64
C ASN A 195 -8.20 20.76 48.10
N GLY A 196 -9.34 20.35 47.54
CA GLY A 196 -10.68 20.82 47.90
C GLY A 196 -11.06 22.20 47.33
N ASN A 197 -10.20 22.84 46.52
CA ASN A 197 -10.45 24.12 45.87
C ASN A 197 -10.63 23.96 44.35
N GLY A 198 -11.76 23.38 43.93
CA GLY A 198 -12.01 23.09 42.51
C GLY A 198 -11.33 21.80 42.08
N ASP A 199 -10.73 21.80 40.89
CA ASP A 199 -10.08 20.63 40.28
C ASP A 199 -8.56 20.57 40.56
N ASP A 200 -8.03 21.38 41.48
CA ASP A 200 -6.59 21.43 41.80
C ASP A 200 -6.14 20.27 42.72
N TYR A 201 -4.99 19.66 42.44
CA TYR A 201 -4.43 18.56 43.23
C TYR A 201 -3.03 18.87 43.78
N ASP A 202 -2.77 18.38 44.98
CA ASP A 202 -1.43 18.32 45.57
C ASP A 202 -0.79 16.96 45.23
N LEU A 203 0.45 17.01 44.75
CA LEU A 203 1.29 15.85 44.51
C LEU A 203 2.26 15.67 45.68
N TYR A 204 2.31 14.48 46.25
CA TYR A 204 3.21 14.14 47.36
C TYR A 204 4.23 13.09 46.95
N LEU A 205 5.47 13.27 47.38
CA LEU A 205 6.53 12.28 47.31
C LEU A 205 6.85 11.79 48.72
N LEU A 206 6.71 10.48 48.96
CA LEU A 206 6.99 9.81 50.22
C LEU A 206 8.20 8.88 50.10
N SER A 207 8.93 8.68 51.20
CA SER A 207 9.93 7.62 51.29
C SER A 207 9.27 6.24 51.24
N PRO A 208 10.02 5.15 51.01
CA PRO A 208 9.48 3.78 51.11
C PRO A 208 8.86 3.47 52.49
N GLU A 209 9.19 4.26 53.52
CA GLU A 209 8.64 4.21 54.88
C GLU A 209 7.39 5.05 55.10
N GLY A 210 6.89 5.74 54.07
CA GLY A 210 5.71 6.61 54.15
C GLY A 210 5.99 7.97 54.77
N THR A 211 7.26 8.39 54.86
CA THR A 211 7.63 9.73 55.35
C THR A 211 7.56 10.74 54.22
N LEU A 212 6.87 11.86 54.38
CA LEU A 212 6.84 12.94 53.37
C LEU A 212 8.25 13.48 53.10
N LEU A 213 8.63 13.47 51.82
CA LEU A 213 9.90 14.00 51.32
C LEU A 213 9.71 15.36 50.64
N SER A 214 8.70 15.48 49.78
CA SER A 214 8.43 16.70 49.02
C SER A 214 6.97 16.77 48.54
N GLN A 215 6.55 17.95 48.11
CA GLN A 215 5.22 18.21 47.57
C GLN A 215 5.30 19.21 46.40
N ALA A 216 4.37 19.09 45.46
CA ALA A 216 4.18 20.02 44.35
C ALA A 216 2.67 20.23 44.08
N LEU A 217 2.30 21.32 43.41
CA LEU A 217 0.92 21.60 43.02
C LEU A 217 0.74 21.27 41.53
N SER A 218 -0.31 20.53 41.17
CA SER A 218 -0.63 20.24 39.77
C SER A 218 -1.38 21.36 39.06
N GLU A 219 -2.25 22.08 39.80
CA GLU A 219 -3.27 23.03 39.27
C GLU A 219 -4.29 22.38 38.31
N GLU A 220 -4.34 21.04 38.25
CA GLU A 220 -5.28 20.26 37.43
C GLU A 220 -5.58 18.92 38.11
N ALA A 221 -6.73 18.31 37.82
CA ALA A 221 -7.06 17.01 38.38
C ALA A 221 -6.09 15.94 37.85
N VAL A 222 -5.71 15.01 38.71
CA VAL A 222 -4.79 13.91 38.36
C VAL A 222 -5.57 12.61 38.42
N TYR A 223 -5.64 11.92 37.28
CA TYR A 223 -6.37 10.66 37.13
C TYR A 223 -5.50 9.44 37.36
N GLY A 224 -4.18 9.56 37.21
CA GLY A 224 -3.24 8.46 37.45
C GLY A 224 -1.79 8.82 37.16
N PHE A 225 -0.87 8.03 37.71
CA PHE A 225 0.54 8.06 37.34
C PHE A 225 0.79 7.07 36.21
N CYS A 226 1.38 7.54 35.11
CA CYS A 226 1.62 6.73 33.91
C CYS A 226 3.01 6.10 33.89
N GLY A 227 3.95 6.62 34.69
CA GLY A 227 5.31 6.09 34.69
C GLY A 227 6.38 7.02 35.27
N PHE A 228 7.54 6.43 35.54
CA PHE A 228 8.70 7.08 36.13
C PHE A 228 9.97 6.66 35.38
N ASP A 229 10.84 7.62 35.08
CA ASP A 229 12.17 7.38 34.55
C ASP A 229 13.21 7.81 35.60
N GLU A 230 13.94 6.85 36.13
CA GLU A 230 14.92 7.14 37.17
C GLU A 230 16.22 7.76 36.67
N SER A 231 16.53 7.58 35.39
CA SER A 231 17.80 8.02 34.80
C SER A 231 17.90 9.55 34.75
N ASN A 232 16.78 10.21 34.47
CA ASN A 232 16.64 11.66 34.39
C ASN A 232 15.64 12.25 35.41
N GLY A 233 14.89 11.40 36.12
CA GLY A 233 13.95 11.78 37.16
C GLY A 233 12.58 12.22 36.63
N ASN A 234 12.31 12.11 35.33
CA ASN A 234 11.00 12.45 34.78
C ASN A 234 9.92 11.50 35.29
N TYR A 235 8.71 12.02 35.46
CA TYR A 235 7.53 11.20 35.70
C TYR A 235 6.36 11.76 34.93
N TYR A 236 5.41 10.89 34.60
CA TYR A 236 4.30 11.20 33.71
C TYR A 236 2.98 10.92 34.40
N VAL A 237 1.99 11.78 34.16
CA VAL A 237 0.67 11.72 34.80
C VAL A 237 -0.43 12.01 33.79
N ASP A 238 -1.53 11.29 33.94
CA ASP A 238 -2.78 11.57 33.28
C ASP A 238 -3.54 12.63 34.09
N THR A 239 -3.93 13.71 33.43
CA THR A 239 -4.52 14.88 34.06
C THR A 239 -5.74 15.38 33.31
N TYR A 240 -6.58 16.14 34.00
CA TYR A 240 -7.66 16.88 33.37
C TYR A 240 -7.16 18.03 32.51
N ASN A 241 -7.86 18.29 31.41
CA ASN A 241 -7.82 19.58 30.73
C ASN A 241 -9.15 19.87 30.01
N ASN A 242 -9.55 21.14 29.96
CA ASN A 242 -10.70 21.57 29.16
C ASN A 242 -10.25 22.00 27.75
N TRP A 243 -10.56 21.20 26.73
CA TRP A 243 -10.34 21.57 25.33
C TRP A 243 -11.54 22.31 24.77
N ARG A 244 -11.38 23.61 24.48
CA ARG A 244 -12.47 24.43 23.93
C ARG A 244 -12.48 24.42 22.41
N TYR A 245 -13.47 23.77 21.81
CA TYR A 245 -13.66 23.69 20.35
C TYR A 245 -15.02 24.26 19.92
N TRP A 246 -15.02 25.16 18.92
CA TRP A 246 -16.23 25.86 18.45
C TRP A 246 -17.09 26.53 19.54
N GLY A 247 -16.45 26.92 20.65
CA GLY A 247 -17.10 27.58 21.78
C GLY A 247 -17.66 26.63 22.84
N TYR A 248 -17.63 25.31 22.60
CA TYR A 248 -18.03 24.27 23.56
C TYR A 248 -16.82 23.76 24.36
N ASP A 249 -17.07 23.44 25.61
CA ASP A 249 -16.09 22.85 26.53
C ASP A 249 -16.11 21.32 26.35
N HIS A 250 -14.93 20.71 26.38
CA HIS A 250 -14.73 19.28 26.29
C HIS A 250 -13.80 18.84 27.40
N ASP A 251 -14.28 17.97 28.28
CA ASP A 251 -13.47 17.40 29.36
C ASP A 251 -12.53 16.33 28.76
N MET A 252 -11.23 16.51 28.96
CA MET A 252 -10.20 15.67 28.34
C MET A 252 -9.27 15.05 29.39
N HIS A 253 -8.83 13.83 29.09
CA HIS A 253 -7.59 13.28 29.63
C HIS A 253 -6.40 13.86 28.84
N ALA A 254 -5.39 14.33 29.55
CA ALA A 254 -4.24 15.02 29.00
C ALA A 254 -2.96 14.56 29.70
N LEU A 255 -1.98 14.12 28.92
CA LEU A 255 -0.70 13.68 29.44
C LEU A 255 0.19 14.89 29.78
N ARG A 256 0.75 14.88 30.98
CA ARG A 256 1.74 15.86 31.47
C ARG A 256 2.91 15.15 32.14
N ALA A 257 3.96 15.92 32.42
CA ALA A 257 5.13 15.42 33.12
C ALA A 257 5.52 16.32 34.30
N GLY A 258 6.28 15.73 35.22
CA GLY A 258 7.08 16.45 36.20
C GLY A 258 8.48 15.86 36.28
N ASN A 259 9.26 16.32 37.27
CA ASN A 259 10.60 15.80 37.52
C ASN A 259 10.85 15.63 39.02
N VAL A 260 11.69 14.66 39.36
CA VAL A 260 12.16 14.39 40.72
C VAL A 260 13.68 14.37 40.71
N THR A 261 14.30 15.42 41.23
CA THR A 261 15.75 15.51 41.38
C THR A 261 16.13 15.38 42.86
N GLY A 262 16.82 14.31 43.23
CA GLY A 262 17.00 13.94 44.64
C GLY A 262 15.63 13.64 45.26
N ASP A 263 15.32 14.28 46.39
CA ASP A 263 14.03 14.16 47.07
C ASP A 263 13.12 15.38 46.83
N GLN A 264 13.32 16.12 45.73
CA GLN A 264 12.52 17.30 45.41
C GLN A 264 11.62 17.04 44.20
N LEU A 265 10.32 17.22 44.41
CA LEU A 265 9.28 17.03 43.42
C LEU A 265 8.95 18.35 42.71
N THR A 266 8.91 18.35 41.39
CA THR A 266 8.42 19.46 40.57
C THR A 266 7.39 18.97 39.56
N PHE A 267 6.49 19.87 39.14
CA PHE A 267 5.45 19.57 38.14
C PHE A 267 5.45 20.62 37.03
N HIS A 268 5.28 20.19 35.78
CA HIS A 268 5.30 21.07 34.62
C HIS A 268 3.88 21.29 34.08
N ASN A 269 3.13 22.23 34.67
CA ASN A 269 1.72 22.46 34.33
C ASN A 269 1.47 23.39 33.13
N LYS A 270 2.50 24.06 32.60
CA LYS A 270 2.32 25.11 31.57
C LYS A 270 2.01 24.60 30.17
N LYS A 271 2.49 23.41 29.80
CA LYS A 271 2.26 22.79 28.49
C LYS A 271 1.83 21.34 28.68
N LEU A 272 0.83 20.94 27.91
CA LEU A 272 0.40 19.55 27.77
C LEU A 272 1.33 18.83 26.78
N MET A 273 1.57 17.54 26.99
CA MET A 273 2.26 16.72 25.99
C MET A 273 1.30 16.34 24.87
N MET A 274 0.12 15.82 25.23
CA MET A 274 -0.95 15.49 24.29
C MET A 274 -2.28 15.26 25.00
N TYR A 275 -3.37 15.31 24.24
CA TYR A 275 -4.66 14.76 24.68
C TYR A 275 -4.70 13.25 24.47
N ILE A 276 -5.07 12.50 25.50
CA ILE A 276 -5.22 11.04 25.47
C ILE A 276 -6.59 10.70 24.87
N CYS A 277 -7.66 11.10 25.54
CA CYS A 277 -9.05 10.86 25.16
C CYS A 277 -9.99 11.97 25.65
N GLN A 278 -11.21 12.04 25.10
CA GLN A 278 -12.28 12.85 25.68
C GLN A 278 -13.01 12.00 26.73
N SER A 279 -13.21 12.57 27.92
CA SER A 279 -13.86 11.88 29.02
C SER A 279 -15.29 11.45 28.66
N TYR A 280 -15.74 10.33 29.23
CA TYR A 280 -17.06 9.69 29.01
C TYR A 280 -17.35 9.15 27.59
N PHE A 281 -16.60 9.57 26.59
CA PHE A 281 -16.84 9.19 25.19
C PHE A 281 -15.81 8.21 24.65
N TYR A 282 -14.55 8.37 25.03
CA TYR A 282 -13.44 7.67 24.40
C TYR A 282 -12.43 7.07 25.40
N GLU A 283 -12.81 6.96 26.68
CA GLU A 283 -11.96 6.42 27.75
C GLU A 283 -11.80 4.91 27.63
N ARG A 284 -10.57 4.43 27.90
CA ARG A 284 -10.23 3.03 28.14
C ARG A 284 -9.30 2.94 29.34
N GLU A 285 -9.22 1.76 29.94
CA GLU A 285 -8.28 1.51 31.03
C GLU A 285 -6.83 1.60 30.55
N GLU A 286 -6.00 2.38 31.23
CA GLU A 286 -4.54 2.48 31.05
C GLU A 286 -4.05 2.87 29.64
N GLN A 287 -4.64 3.92 29.06
CA GLN A 287 -4.23 4.42 27.73
C GLN A 287 -2.82 5.04 27.67
N ALA A 288 -2.14 5.23 28.81
CA ALA A 288 -0.78 5.73 28.86
C ALA A 288 0.05 4.93 29.86
N GLY A 289 1.29 4.59 29.48
CA GLY A 289 2.18 3.78 30.31
C GLY A 289 3.64 3.91 29.89
N MET A 290 4.56 3.86 30.86
CA MET A 290 6.00 3.79 30.59
C MET A 290 6.42 2.35 30.24
N LEU A 291 7.21 2.22 29.18
CA LEU A 291 7.76 0.97 28.69
C LEU A 291 9.28 0.96 28.89
N GLY A 292 9.80 -0.09 29.54
CA GLY A 292 11.22 -0.30 29.78
C GLY A 292 11.93 0.85 30.52
N ASP A 293 11.21 1.55 31.41
CA ASP A 293 11.68 2.73 32.16
C ASP A 293 12.28 3.86 31.30
N LYS A 294 11.95 3.88 30.00
CA LYS A 294 12.57 4.76 29.00
C LYS A 294 11.55 5.45 28.11
N TYR A 295 10.52 4.72 27.67
CA TYR A 295 9.57 5.21 26.68
C TYR A 295 8.19 5.43 27.26
N ILE A 296 7.71 6.68 27.29
CA ILE A 296 6.30 6.94 27.61
C ILE A 296 5.46 6.71 26.35
N CYS A 297 4.50 5.79 26.45
CA CYS A 297 3.66 5.33 25.35
C CYS A 297 2.21 5.73 25.61
N VAL A 298 1.50 6.20 24.57
CA VAL A 298 0.10 6.63 24.67
C VAL A 298 -0.73 6.08 23.51
N ASP A 299 -1.79 5.34 23.84
CA ASP A 299 -2.86 4.93 22.93
C ASP A 299 -3.98 5.97 22.92
N SER A 300 -3.87 6.97 22.05
CA SER A 300 -4.83 8.07 22.02
C SER A 300 -6.03 7.74 21.15
N THR A 301 -7.17 7.55 21.80
CA THR A 301 -8.47 7.42 21.12
C THR A 301 -8.93 8.73 20.50
N PHE A 302 -8.52 9.87 21.06
CA PHE A 302 -8.81 11.19 20.50
C PHE A 302 -8.06 11.46 19.18
N ASN A 303 -6.77 11.16 19.14
CA ASN A 303 -5.95 11.38 17.94
C ASN A 303 -5.95 10.20 16.96
N SER A 304 -6.56 9.07 17.34
CA SER A 304 -6.54 7.81 16.58
C SER A 304 -5.12 7.36 16.24
N ARG A 305 -4.23 7.41 17.25
CA ARG A 305 -2.79 7.15 17.10
C ARG A 305 -2.17 6.57 18.36
N LEU A 306 -1.23 5.65 18.16
CA LEU A 306 -0.16 5.37 19.10
C LEU A 306 0.91 6.46 18.99
N LYS A 307 1.40 6.96 20.12
CA LYS A 307 2.52 7.90 20.19
C LYS A 307 3.50 7.47 21.28
N VAL A 308 4.80 7.63 21.02
CA VAL A 308 5.89 7.21 21.91
C VAL A 308 6.92 8.32 22.01
N TRP A 309 7.32 8.67 23.24
CA TRP A 309 8.42 9.58 23.52
C TRP A 309 9.55 8.86 24.23
N ASP A 310 10.78 9.16 23.81
CA ASP A 310 11.97 8.86 24.60
C ASP A 310 12.09 9.89 25.73
N SER A 311 12.04 9.42 26.97
CA SER A 311 12.11 10.26 28.17
C SER A 311 13.43 11.03 28.29
N ASP A 312 14.54 10.51 27.74
CA ASP A 312 15.83 11.23 27.69
C ASP A 312 15.84 12.37 26.68
N VAL A 313 14.99 12.28 25.66
CA VAL A 313 14.86 13.32 24.61
C VAL A 313 13.80 14.36 25.00
N TYR A 314 12.85 13.98 25.85
CA TYR A 314 11.73 14.80 26.28
C TYR A 314 12.15 16.18 26.83
N LYS A 315 11.42 17.21 26.41
CA LYS A 315 11.60 18.60 26.86
C LYS A 315 10.27 19.21 27.24
N SER A 316 10.17 19.68 28.48
CA SER A 316 8.93 20.25 29.02
C SER A 316 8.45 21.52 28.30
N GLU A 317 9.38 22.26 27.69
CA GLU A 317 9.09 23.50 26.99
C GLU A 317 8.54 23.28 25.57
N GLU A 318 8.84 22.14 24.94
CA GLU A 318 8.48 21.79 23.56
C GLU A 318 8.19 20.28 23.46
N PRO A 319 7.20 19.75 24.21
CA PRO A 319 6.97 18.31 24.32
C PRO A 319 6.54 17.68 22.98
N GLU A 320 5.84 18.43 22.14
CA GLU A 320 5.41 18.03 20.80
C GLU A 320 6.55 17.66 19.84
N ASP A 321 7.75 18.24 20.01
CA ASP A 321 8.90 18.05 19.10
C ASP A 321 9.83 16.90 19.52
N THR A 322 9.43 16.12 20.53
CA THR A 322 10.25 15.05 21.14
C THR A 322 9.69 13.65 20.97
N GLU A 323 8.62 13.50 20.18
CA GLU A 323 8.08 12.19 19.78
C GLU A 323 9.08 11.44 18.90
N VAL A 324 9.29 10.15 19.21
CA VAL A 324 10.24 9.29 18.47
C VAL A 324 9.55 8.28 17.58
N PHE A 325 8.29 7.92 17.88
CA PHE A 325 7.52 6.98 17.08
C PHE A 325 6.03 7.30 17.15
N PHE A 326 5.32 7.08 16.03
CA PHE A 326 3.87 7.11 16.00
C PHE A 326 3.32 6.07 15.01
N LEU A 327 2.12 5.58 15.29
CA LEU A 327 1.39 4.67 14.39
C LEU A 327 -0.10 5.07 14.34
N PRO A 328 -0.70 5.25 13.15
CA PRO A 328 -2.14 5.41 13.03
C PRO A 328 -2.89 4.19 13.60
N ARG A 329 -3.99 4.41 14.31
CA ARG A 329 -4.85 3.35 14.84
C ARG A 329 -6.28 3.55 14.37
N ASN A 330 -6.87 2.50 13.79
CA ASN A 330 -8.30 2.42 13.59
C ASN A 330 -8.92 1.87 14.88
N ASN A 331 -9.55 2.74 15.67
CA ASN A 331 -9.90 2.42 17.04
C ASN A 331 -11.12 1.50 17.21
N GLU A 332 -11.73 0.97 16.14
CA GLU A 332 -13.11 0.51 16.19
C GLU A 332 -13.41 -0.72 15.30
N GLU A 333 -13.96 -1.78 15.90
CA GLU A 333 -14.63 -2.85 15.16
C GLU A 333 -15.92 -2.30 14.53
N GLY A 334 -16.01 -2.28 13.20
CA GLY A 334 -17.24 -1.88 12.50
C GLY A 334 -17.54 -0.37 12.51
N GLY A 335 -16.62 0.47 13.00
CA GLY A 335 -16.73 1.94 12.96
C GLY A 335 -17.64 2.55 14.04
N ALA A 336 -17.81 1.87 15.17
CA ALA A 336 -18.35 2.46 16.40
C ALA A 336 -17.38 2.27 17.57
N PHE A 337 -17.23 3.30 18.42
CA PHE A 337 -16.39 3.23 19.61
C PHE A 337 -16.90 2.16 20.59
N ASP A 338 -16.03 1.21 20.94
CA ASP A 338 -16.22 0.26 22.04
C ASP A 338 -15.21 0.59 23.16
N PRO A 339 -15.66 1.05 24.34
CA PRO A 339 -14.77 1.23 25.50
C PRO A 339 -14.14 -0.12 25.90
N ASN A 340 -14.85 -1.22 25.67
CA ASN A 340 -14.47 -2.58 26.10
C ASN A 340 -13.55 -3.29 25.10
N ALA A 341 -13.04 -2.58 24.09
CA ALA A 341 -12.22 -3.16 23.04
C ALA A 341 -10.79 -3.48 23.49
N SER A 342 -10.26 -2.79 24.51
CA SER A 342 -8.88 -2.98 24.96
C SER A 342 -8.61 -2.47 26.37
N VAL A 343 -7.48 -2.93 26.92
CA VAL A 343 -6.83 -2.40 28.13
C VAL A 343 -5.36 -2.12 27.82
N GLY A 344 -4.79 -1.09 28.44
CA GLY A 344 -3.39 -0.73 28.29
C GLY A 344 -3.09 -0.05 26.95
N THR A 345 -1.80 0.24 26.74
CA THR A 345 -1.30 0.81 25.48
C THR A 345 -1.23 -0.20 24.34
N ARG A 346 -1.40 -1.50 24.64
CA ARG A 346 -1.18 -2.65 23.73
C ARG A 346 0.18 -2.57 23.03
N THR A 347 1.22 -2.27 23.80
CA THR A 347 2.56 -2.02 23.28
C THR A 347 3.61 -2.54 24.26
N ILE A 348 4.61 -3.22 23.73
CA ILE A 348 5.75 -3.79 24.47
C ILE A 348 7.01 -3.12 23.92
N TYR A 349 7.95 -2.78 24.78
CA TYR A 349 9.29 -2.36 24.38
C TYR A 349 10.26 -3.53 24.45
N ARG A 350 11.06 -3.74 23.42
CA ARG A 350 12.06 -4.80 23.33
C ARG A 350 13.45 -4.19 23.43
N GLU A 351 14.04 -4.23 24.62
CA GLU A 351 15.35 -3.62 24.90
C GLU A 351 16.46 -4.17 24.00
N GLU A 352 16.44 -5.49 23.75
CA GLU A 352 17.41 -6.21 22.91
C GLU A 352 17.54 -5.68 21.47
N THR A 353 16.47 -5.07 20.93
CA THR A 353 16.43 -4.54 19.56
C THR A 353 16.13 -3.05 19.49
N ASP A 354 15.93 -2.40 20.63
CA ASP A 354 15.45 -1.02 20.71
C ASP A 354 14.21 -0.78 19.82
N SER A 355 13.27 -1.72 19.89
CA SER A 355 12.08 -1.81 19.05
C SER A 355 10.81 -1.87 19.91
N ILE A 356 9.65 -1.67 19.28
CA ILE A 356 8.36 -1.86 19.96
C ILE A 356 7.53 -2.92 19.24
N VAL A 357 6.85 -3.78 20.01
CA VAL A 357 5.82 -4.68 19.49
C VAL A 357 4.46 -4.10 19.85
N THR A 358 3.58 -3.93 18.88
CA THR A 358 2.25 -3.35 19.09
C THR A 358 1.23 -3.97 18.14
N PHE A 359 -0.05 -3.80 18.43
CA PHE A 359 -1.07 -4.18 17.45
C PHE A 359 -1.05 -3.19 16.27
N LYS A 360 -1.14 -3.73 15.06
CA LYS A 360 -1.10 -3.00 13.80
C LYS A 360 -2.51 -2.70 13.30
N ASP A 361 -3.33 -3.73 13.25
CA ASP A 361 -4.76 -3.69 12.97
C ASP A 361 -5.43 -4.89 13.66
N ASN A 362 -6.70 -4.76 14.05
CA ASN A 362 -7.52 -5.77 14.74
C ASN A 362 -6.80 -7.04 15.25
N SER A 363 -6.49 -7.98 14.34
CA SER A 363 -5.93 -9.30 14.64
C SER A 363 -4.48 -9.49 14.16
N TYR A 364 -3.70 -8.41 14.12
CA TYR A 364 -2.29 -8.41 13.75
C TYR A 364 -1.46 -7.63 14.76
N ILE A 365 -0.34 -8.23 15.15
CA ILE A 365 0.72 -7.61 15.93
C ILE A 365 1.97 -7.48 15.08
N ALA A 366 2.71 -6.40 15.27
CA ALA A 366 3.91 -6.11 14.52
C ALA A 366 4.99 -5.48 15.39
N GLU A 367 6.24 -5.81 15.09
CA GLU A 367 7.43 -5.16 15.66
C GLU A 367 7.89 -4.03 14.74
N TYR A 368 8.13 -2.86 15.32
CA TYR A 368 8.63 -1.68 14.61
C TYR A 368 9.97 -1.24 15.19
N ASP A 369 10.90 -0.88 14.30
CA ASP A 369 12.13 -0.19 14.69
C ASP A 369 11.78 1.25 15.09
N ILE A 370 12.15 1.65 16.30
CA ILE A 370 11.76 2.97 16.85
C ILE A 370 12.41 4.12 16.06
N GLN A 371 13.61 3.91 15.51
CA GLN A 371 14.38 4.99 14.87
C GLN A 371 13.91 5.28 13.45
N SER A 372 13.61 4.24 12.68
CA SER A 372 13.18 4.32 11.28
C SER A 372 11.66 4.35 11.12
N GLY A 373 10.92 3.81 12.10
CA GLY A 373 9.49 3.57 12.01
C GLY A 373 9.12 2.41 11.08
N GLU A 374 10.10 1.64 10.58
CA GLU A 374 9.86 0.52 9.68
C GLU A 374 9.38 -0.72 10.43
N GLU A 375 8.41 -1.42 9.84
CA GLU A 375 7.95 -2.73 10.31
C GLU A 375 9.05 -3.79 10.07
N ILE A 376 9.37 -4.54 11.12
CA ILE A 376 10.40 -5.57 11.11
C ILE A 376 9.76 -6.95 10.92
N TYR A 377 8.82 -7.30 11.80
CA TYR A 377 8.14 -8.59 11.83
C TYR A 377 6.65 -8.40 12.11
N SER A 378 5.83 -9.36 11.72
CA SER A 378 4.42 -9.41 12.14
C SER A 378 3.95 -10.83 12.45
N ALA A 379 2.86 -10.92 13.20
CA ALA A 379 2.14 -12.15 13.46
C ALA A 379 0.64 -11.87 13.50
N LYS A 380 -0.14 -12.86 13.09
CA LYS A 380 -1.60 -12.83 13.12
C LYS A 380 -2.12 -13.54 14.37
N THR A 381 -3.06 -12.93 15.07
CA THR A 381 -3.84 -13.54 16.15
C THR A 381 -5.16 -14.13 15.61
N ASP A 382 -5.78 -15.07 16.32
CA ASP A 382 -7.08 -15.62 15.86
C ASP A 382 -8.23 -14.60 16.02
N TYR A 383 -8.16 -13.74 17.04
CA TYR A 383 -9.15 -12.71 17.36
C TYR A 383 -8.52 -11.33 17.63
N PRO A 384 -9.33 -10.24 17.66
CA PRO A 384 -8.82 -8.90 17.91
C PRO A 384 -8.06 -8.72 19.23
N VAL A 385 -6.94 -8.01 19.17
CA VAL A 385 -6.00 -7.82 20.28
C VAL A 385 -6.61 -6.91 21.37
N PHE A 386 -6.86 -7.50 22.54
CA PHE A 386 -7.39 -6.81 23.72
C PHE A 386 -6.27 -6.21 24.58
N CYS A 387 -5.22 -6.96 24.88
CA CYS A 387 -4.00 -6.47 25.54
C CYS A 387 -2.76 -7.25 25.06
N LEU A 388 -1.57 -6.66 25.22
CA LEU A 388 -0.27 -7.26 24.89
C LEU A 388 0.68 -7.16 26.08
N MET A 389 1.41 -8.24 26.32
CA MET A 389 2.39 -8.35 27.41
C MET A 389 3.65 -9.06 26.94
N GLU A 390 4.80 -8.68 27.50
CA GLU A 390 5.99 -9.50 27.41
C GLU A 390 5.88 -10.67 28.40
N TYR A 391 6.21 -11.87 27.94
CA TYR A 391 6.19 -13.08 28.76
C TYR A 391 7.18 -14.10 28.20
N GLU A 392 8.06 -14.65 29.04
CA GLU A 392 9.08 -15.67 28.68
C GLU A 392 9.92 -15.31 27.44
N GLY A 393 10.27 -14.02 27.30
CA GLY A 393 11.02 -13.47 26.15
C GLY A 393 10.24 -13.42 24.82
N GLY A 394 8.99 -13.88 24.83
CA GLY A 394 8.04 -13.81 23.72
C GLY A 394 7.04 -12.66 23.85
N VAL A 395 5.89 -12.81 23.20
CA VAL A 395 4.75 -11.89 23.26
C VAL A 395 3.52 -12.71 23.64
N ALA A 396 2.86 -12.33 24.71
CA ALA A 396 1.56 -12.86 25.09
C ALA A 396 0.46 -11.86 24.68
N ALA A 397 -0.56 -12.35 23.98
CA ALA A 397 -1.75 -11.59 23.64
C ALA A 397 -2.94 -12.12 24.44
N VAL A 398 -3.73 -11.20 24.99
CA VAL A 398 -5.14 -11.49 25.29
C VAL A 398 -5.96 -10.94 24.15
N GLU A 399 -6.90 -11.74 23.65
CA GLU A 399 -7.74 -11.43 22.51
C GLU A 399 -9.21 -11.46 22.90
N LYS A 400 -10.05 -10.70 22.20
CA LYS A 400 -11.48 -10.58 22.49
C LYS A 400 -12.31 -11.01 21.29
N SER A 401 -13.32 -11.85 21.52
CA SER A 401 -14.34 -12.19 20.52
C SER A 401 -15.71 -12.27 21.18
N GLY A 402 -16.56 -11.29 20.89
CA GLY A 402 -17.80 -11.08 21.64
C GLY A 402 -17.52 -10.84 23.12
N ASP A 403 -18.11 -11.67 23.98
CA ASP A 403 -17.92 -11.62 25.44
C ASP A 403 -16.80 -12.55 25.96
N ASN A 404 -16.11 -13.27 25.07
CA ASN A 404 -15.06 -14.23 25.43
C ASN A 404 -13.66 -13.62 25.25
N TYR A 405 -12.75 -14.08 26.10
CA TYR A 405 -11.33 -13.72 26.06
C TYR A 405 -10.47 -14.95 25.82
N TYR A 406 -9.39 -14.79 25.06
CA TYR A 406 -8.46 -15.86 24.70
C TYR A 406 -7.04 -15.44 25.01
N TYR A 407 -6.20 -16.41 25.35
CA TYR A 407 -4.76 -16.24 25.53
C TYR A 407 -4.01 -16.90 24.38
N GLU A 408 -3.10 -16.17 23.75
CA GLU A 408 -2.19 -16.68 22.73
C GLU A 408 -0.76 -16.27 23.07
N PHE A 409 0.19 -17.19 22.83
CA PHE A 409 1.60 -16.97 23.09
C PHE A 409 2.43 -17.11 21.81
N PHE A 410 3.25 -16.09 21.56
CA PHE A 410 4.18 -16.00 20.44
C PHE A 410 5.61 -16.09 20.97
N PRO A 411 6.39 -17.13 20.66
CA PRO A 411 7.79 -17.24 21.12
C PRO A 411 8.71 -16.12 20.63
N TRP A 412 8.27 -15.33 19.64
CA TRP A 412 8.98 -14.17 19.09
C TRP A 412 10.42 -14.44 18.64
N LYS A 413 10.69 -15.67 18.20
CA LYS A 413 12.00 -16.13 17.70
C LYS A 413 12.36 -15.55 16.32
N LYS A 414 13.31 -14.62 16.30
CA LYS A 414 13.86 -13.98 15.10
C LYS A 414 14.46 -14.99 14.11
N ALA A 415 14.31 -14.74 12.82
CA ALA A 415 14.97 -15.57 11.80
C ALA A 415 16.48 -15.34 11.79
N THR A 416 17.22 -16.41 11.47
CA THR A 416 18.69 -16.39 11.31
C THR A 416 19.13 -16.87 9.93
N SER A 417 18.21 -17.39 9.12
CA SER A 417 18.44 -17.80 7.74
C SER A 417 17.29 -17.35 6.85
N LEU A 418 17.62 -16.99 5.61
CA LEU A 418 16.69 -16.69 4.54
C LEU A 418 17.10 -17.48 3.31
N GLU A 419 16.16 -18.19 2.71
CA GLU A 419 16.34 -18.92 1.45
C GLU A 419 15.19 -18.58 0.49
N VAL A 420 15.41 -18.77 -0.80
CA VAL A 420 14.33 -18.83 -1.80
C VAL A 420 14.25 -20.28 -2.24
N GLU A 421 13.06 -20.87 -2.23
CA GLU A 421 12.90 -22.27 -2.64
C GLU A 421 13.46 -22.49 -4.05
N GLY A 422 14.48 -23.34 -4.20
CA GLY A 422 15.12 -23.63 -5.48
C GLY A 422 16.17 -22.60 -5.92
N SER A 423 17.27 -23.07 -6.52
CA SER A 423 18.39 -22.22 -6.92
C SER A 423 18.27 -21.59 -8.32
N SER A 424 17.39 -22.12 -9.17
CA SER A 424 17.16 -21.64 -10.54
C SER A 424 15.71 -21.80 -10.96
N HIS A 425 15.15 -20.78 -11.59
CA HIS A 425 13.78 -20.79 -12.08
C HIS A 425 13.68 -20.39 -13.54
N THR A 426 12.58 -20.79 -14.19
CA THR A 426 12.31 -20.45 -15.60
C THR A 426 10.91 -19.86 -15.73
N VAL A 427 10.80 -18.78 -16.50
CA VAL A 427 9.53 -18.11 -16.86
C VAL A 427 9.54 -17.76 -18.35
N ASN A 428 8.41 -17.78 -19.05
CA ASN A 428 8.37 -17.30 -20.42
C ASN A 428 8.18 -15.78 -20.48
N ILE A 429 8.52 -15.17 -21.62
CA ILE A 429 8.16 -13.78 -21.91
C ILE A 429 6.63 -13.61 -21.81
N GLY A 430 6.18 -12.60 -21.05
CA GLY A 430 4.77 -12.31 -20.79
C GLY A 430 4.13 -13.14 -19.68
N ASP A 431 4.79 -14.20 -19.22
CA ASP A 431 4.33 -15.03 -18.10
C ASP A 431 4.91 -14.51 -16.76
N THR A 432 4.36 -15.04 -15.66
CA THR A 432 4.79 -14.74 -14.30
C THR A 432 5.25 -15.98 -13.55
N LEU A 433 6.02 -15.78 -12.48
CA LEU A 433 6.52 -16.81 -11.58
C LEU A 433 6.53 -16.29 -10.14
N GLN A 434 5.90 -17.01 -9.20
CA GLN A 434 5.97 -16.67 -7.78
C GLN A 434 7.27 -17.19 -7.17
N LEU A 435 8.01 -16.34 -6.45
CA LEU A 435 9.09 -16.74 -5.56
C LEU A 435 8.61 -16.66 -4.11
N THR A 436 8.91 -17.70 -3.33
CA THR A 436 8.54 -17.76 -1.91
C THR A 436 9.82 -17.79 -1.06
N PRO A 437 10.04 -16.78 -0.22
CA PRO A 437 11.12 -16.78 0.74
C PRO A 437 10.78 -17.71 1.91
N VAL A 438 11.78 -18.40 2.44
CA VAL A 438 11.67 -19.30 3.58
C VAL A 438 12.65 -18.85 4.67
N THR A 439 12.14 -18.68 5.88
CA THR A 439 12.93 -18.35 7.07
C THR A 439 12.72 -19.37 8.17
N ASN A 440 13.61 -19.37 9.16
CA ASN A 440 13.53 -20.26 10.33
C ASN A 440 13.05 -19.54 11.61
N GLY A 441 12.51 -18.33 11.47
CA GLY A 441 11.86 -17.57 12.55
C GLY A 441 10.41 -18.02 12.73
N THR A 442 9.76 -17.56 13.81
CA THR A 442 8.34 -17.87 14.08
C THR A 442 7.36 -16.78 13.62
N MET A 443 7.86 -15.69 13.02
CA MET A 443 7.08 -14.51 12.63
C MET A 443 7.21 -14.28 11.13
N GLU A 444 6.23 -13.59 10.56
CA GLU A 444 6.26 -13.13 9.19
C GLU A 444 7.25 -11.97 9.04
N GLU A 445 8.16 -12.10 8.09
CA GLU A 445 9.17 -11.08 7.78
C GLU A 445 8.67 -10.12 6.70
N VAL A 446 9.11 -8.87 6.79
CA VAL A 446 8.89 -7.89 5.71
C VAL A 446 10.00 -8.03 4.67
N TYR A 447 9.63 -8.44 3.46
CA TYR A 447 10.58 -8.68 2.36
C TYR A 447 10.68 -7.50 1.40
N SER A 448 11.90 -7.24 0.96
CA SER A 448 12.23 -6.33 -0.14
C SER A 448 12.88 -7.12 -1.28
N TRP A 449 12.42 -6.86 -2.50
CA TRP A 449 12.89 -7.58 -3.69
C TRP A 449 13.62 -6.66 -4.66
N LYS A 450 14.63 -7.21 -5.34
CA LYS A 450 15.38 -6.50 -6.38
C LYS A 450 15.79 -7.43 -7.51
N SER A 451 15.62 -6.98 -8.74
CA SER A 451 16.20 -7.62 -9.93
C SER A 451 17.52 -6.97 -10.34
N SER A 452 18.48 -7.77 -10.80
CA SER A 452 19.71 -7.28 -11.42
C SER A 452 19.48 -6.64 -12.79
N ASP A 453 18.44 -7.07 -13.52
CA ASP A 453 18.05 -6.52 -14.83
C ASP A 453 16.52 -6.59 -15.03
N PRO A 454 15.80 -5.53 -14.63
CA PRO A 454 14.34 -5.43 -14.82
C PRO A 454 13.86 -5.48 -16.27
N LYS A 455 14.75 -5.27 -17.27
CA LYS A 455 14.40 -5.40 -18.69
C LYS A 455 14.34 -6.86 -19.16
N ILE A 456 14.95 -7.77 -18.41
CA ILE A 456 14.86 -9.22 -18.60
C ILE A 456 13.72 -9.75 -17.73
N ALA A 457 13.82 -9.55 -16.41
CA ALA A 457 12.80 -9.95 -15.44
C ALA A 457 12.67 -8.90 -14.34
N SER A 458 11.46 -8.37 -14.13
CA SER A 458 11.16 -7.52 -12.96
C SER A 458 10.48 -8.36 -11.88
N ILE A 459 10.40 -7.84 -10.66
CA ILE A 459 9.76 -8.50 -9.53
C ILE A 459 9.01 -7.47 -8.69
N ASN A 460 7.81 -7.81 -8.21
CA ASN A 460 7.04 -6.96 -7.30
C ASN A 460 7.32 -7.28 -5.81
N ARG A 461 6.70 -6.52 -4.91
CA ARG A 461 6.90 -6.67 -3.45
C ARG A 461 6.39 -8.01 -2.91
N ALA A 462 5.40 -8.61 -3.56
CA ALA A 462 4.85 -9.91 -3.22
C ALA A 462 5.73 -11.08 -3.67
N GLY A 463 6.87 -10.83 -4.33
CA GLY A 463 7.77 -11.89 -4.82
C GLY A 463 7.38 -12.47 -6.18
N GLN A 464 6.45 -11.85 -6.90
CA GLN A 464 6.04 -12.29 -8.23
C GLN A 464 6.96 -11.69 -9.29
N VAL A 465 7.60 -12.56 -10.06
CA VAL A 465 8.51 -12.24 -11.17
C VAL A 465 7.73 -12.14 -12.47
N PHE A 466 8.09 -11.17 -13.31
CA PHE A 466 7.48 -10.90 -14.62
C PHE A 466 8.52 -11.03 -15.73
N GLY A 467 8.29 -11.91 -16.70
CA GLY A 467 9.19 -12.11 -17.84
C GLY A 467 9.00 -11.05 -18.94
N TRP A 468 10.07 -10.33 -19.29
CA TRP A 468 10.03 -9.25 -20.30
C TRP A 468 10.79 -9.59 -21.58
N SER A 469 12.02 -10.08 -21.44
CA SER A 469 12.87 -10.42 -22.57
C SER A 469 13.77 -11.60 -22.23
N LYS A 470 14.09 -12.39 -23.26
CA LYS A 470 14.93 -13.59 -23.11
C LYS A 470 16.30 -13.25 -22.54
N GLY A 471 16.69 -13.94 -21.48
CA GLY A 471 17.95 -13.69 -20.79
C GLY A 471 17.92 -14.25 -19.36
N GLU A 472 18.90 -13.85 -18.55
CA GLU A 472 18.97 -14.23 -17.14
C GLU A 472 19.03 -12.98 -16.26
N ALA A 473 18.33 -13.01 -15.15
CA ALA A 473 18.39 -11.99 -14.11
C ALA A 473 18.57 -12.65 -12.75
N VAL A 474 19.41 -12.06 -11.90
CA VAL A 474 19.54 -12.46 -10.49
C VAL A 474 18.53 -11.66 -9.69
N ILE A 475 17.66 -12.39 -8.99
CA ILE A 475 16.69 -11.82 -8.07
C ILE A 475 17.24 -11.93 -6.66
N THR A 476 17.23 -10.82 -5.92
CA THR A 476 17.65 -10.72 -4.52
C THR A 476 16.44 -10.41 -3.65
N VAL A 477 16.27 -11.17 -2.57
CA VAL A 477 15.34 -10.86 -1.48
C VAL A 477 16.15 -10.45 -0.25
N SER A 478 15.66 -9.46 0.49
CA SER A 478 16.21 -9.04 1.78
C SER A 478 15.12 -8.73 2.78
N THR A 479 15.36 -8.95 4.06
CA THR A 479 14.44 -8.59 5.16
C THR A 479 14.86 -7.28 5.82
N THR A 480 13.93 -6.59 6.49
CA THR A 480 14.24 -5.43 7.36
C THR A 480 15.23 -5.81 8.46
N SER A 481 15.17 -7.06 8.94
CA SER A 481 16.10 -7.66 9.91
C SER A 481 17.53 -7.88 9.39
N GLY A 482 17.79 -7.63 8.10
CA GLY A 482 19.12 -7.63 7.49
C GLY A 482 19.56 -8.96 6.87
N LEU A 483 18.67 -9.95 6.75
CA LEU A 483 18.94 -11.19 6.01
C LEU A 483 18.83 -10.95 4.50
N SER A 484 19.52 -11.77 3.70
CA SER A 484 19.44 -11.69 2.23
C SER A 484 19.69 -13.04 1.57
N ALA A 485 18.95 -13.31 0.48
CA ALA A 485 19.10 -14.48 -0.37
C ALA A 485 18.99 -14.11 -1.86
N GLN A 486 19.50 -14.99 -2.73
CA GLN A 486 19.50 -14.78 -4.18
C GLN A 486 19.12 -16.04 -4.95
N CYS A 487 18.43 -15.88 -6.07
CA CYS A 487 18.20 -16.93 -7.05
C CYS A 487 18.34 -16.40 -8.48
N THR A 488 18.69 -17.26 -9.43
CA THR A 488 18.73 -16.91 -10.86
C THR A 488 17.40 -17.25 -11.52
N VAL A 489 16.82 -16.29 -12.23
CA VAL A 489 15.66 -16.48 -13.10
C VAL A 489 16.10 -16.41 -14.56
N THR A 490 15.78 -17.45 -15.32
CA THR A 490 15.99 -17.50 -16.77
C THR A 490 14.65 -17.23 -17.48
N VAL A 491 14.60 -16.17 -18.28
CA VAL A 491 13.46 -15.85 -19.12
C VAL A 491 13.64 -16.49 -20.49
N THR A 492 12.65 -17.27 -20.91
CA THR A 492 12.68 -18.05 -22.15
C THR A 492 11.46 -17.80 -23.03
N GLY A 493 11.30 -18.57 -24.10
CA GLY A 493 10.24 -18.39 -25.08
C GLY A 493 10.54 -17.27 -26.09
N GLU A 494 9.60 -17.10 -27.00
CA GLU A 494 9.53 -16.02 -27.98
C GLU A 494 8.12 -15.46 -27.94
N PRO A 495 7.90 -14.17 -28.26
CA PRO A 495 6.55 -13.65 -28.36
C PRO A 495 5.68 -14.43 -29.35
N SER A 496 4.40 -14.60 -28.99
CA SER A 496 3.37 -15.32 -29.76
C SER A 496 3.24 -14.86 -31.21
N VAL A 497 3.33 -13.55 -31.46
CA VAL A 497 3.25 -12.92 -32.78
C VAL A 497 4.47 -12.05 -33.01
N GLN A 498 5.23 -12.40 -34.05
CA GLN A 498 6.43 -11.69 -34.47
C GLN A 498 6.07 -10.52 -35.40
N ASP A 499 6.65 -9.35 -35.15
CA ASP A 499 6.52 -8.13 -35.96
C ASP A 499 5.09 -7.73 -36.38
N PRO A 500 4.07 -7.75 -35.50
CA PRO A 500 2.70 -7.35 -35.88
C PRO A 500 2.61 -5.87 -36.31
N ASP A 501 3.64 -5.09 -35.98
CA ASP A 501 3.76 -3.67 -36.21
C ASP A 501 4.16 -3.32 -37.65
N LYS A 502 4.66 -4.28 -38.44
CA LYS A 502 4.97 -4.08 -39.87
C LYS A 502 3.72 -3.95 -40.74
N THR A 503 2.54 -4.30 -40.23
CA THR A 503 1.31 -4.36 -41.04
C THR A 503 0.19 -3.53 -40.45
N ALA A 504 0.09 -2.27 -40.89
CA ALA A 504 -1.15 -1.49 -40.73
C ALA A 504 -2.24 -2.10 -41.63
N THR A 505 -3.36 -2.52 -41.05
CA THR A 505 -4.42 -3.22 -41.77
C THR A 505 -5.57 -2.27 -42.07
N VAL A 506 -5.64 -1.80 -43.32
CA VAL A 506 -6.77 -1.01 -43.81
C VAL A 506 -7.99 -1.91 -43.96
N THR A 507 -9.08 -1.57 -43.29
CA THR A 507 -10.33 -2.31 -43.32
C THR A 507 -11.32 -1.75 -44.36
N ASP A 508 -12.44 -2.43 -44.56
CA ASP A 508 -13.62 -1.95 -45.30
C ASP A 508 -14.72 -1.41 -44.36
N GLY A 509 -14.33 -1.01 -43.14
CA GLY A 509 -15.22 -0.47 -42.12
C GLY A 509 -15.81 0.91 -42.43
N TYR A 510 -16.74 1.35 -41.59
CA TYR A 510 -17.37 2.66 -41.70
C TYR A 510 -16.34 3.79 -41.54
N ALA A 511 -16.32 4.73 -42.48
CA ALA A 511 -15.39 5.86 -42.45
C ALA A 511 -15.81 6.91 -41.41
N SER A 512 -14.86 7.35 -40.59
CA SER A 512 -15.05 8.37 -39.55
C SER A 512 -13.74 9.15 -39.32
N ASN A 513 -13.60 9.88 -38.21
CA ASN A 513 -12.39 10.62 -37.88
C ASN A 513 -12.11 10.58 -36.38
N ASN A 514 -11.06 9.88 -35.98
CA ASN A 514 -10.64 9.76 -34.58
C ASN A 514 -9.13 9.97 -34.35
N HIS A 515 -8.37 10.27 -35.40
CA HIS A 515 -6.93 10.48 -35.35
C HIS A 515 -6.53 11.59 -34.35
N SER A 516 -5.75 11.21 -33.34
CA SER A 516 -5.24 12.04 -32.23
C SER A 516 -6.33 12.68 -31.36
N LEU A 517 -7.55 12.12 -31.34
CA LEU A 517 -8.64 12.67 -30.51
C LEU A 517 -8.49 12.41 -29.01
N ASN A 518 -7.50 11.62 -28.58
CA ASN A 518 -7.09 11.46 -27.18
C ASN A 518 -6.33 12.67 -26.63
N ASP A 519 -5.73 13.49 -27.50
CA ASP A 519 -4.91 14.64 -27.11
C ASP A 519 -5.79 15.84 -26.71
N TYR A 520 -5.47 16.47 -25.58
CA TYR A 520 -6.15 17.68 -25.13
C TYR A 520 -5.25 18.61 -24.32
N ALA A 521 -5.53 19.92 -24.41
CA ALA A 521 -4.70 20.95 -23.78
C ALA A 521 -5.28 21.51 -22.47
N ILE A 522 -6.61 21.61 -22.39
CA ILE A 522 -7.34 22.18 -21.24
C ILE A 522 -8.27 21.11 -20.65
N TRP A 523 -9.32 20.75 -21.38
CA TRP A 523 -10.25 19.69 -20.99
C TRP A 523 -10.46 18.65 -22.08
N SER A 524 -10.84 17.45 -21.64
CA SER A 524 -11.13 16.31 -22.51
C SER A 524 -12.56 16.39 -23.05
N LYS A 525 -12.98 15.33 -23.74
CA LYS A 525 -14.32 15.13 -24.29
C LYS A 525 -14.73 13.67 -24.11
N THR A 526 -15.99 13.37 -24.41
CA THR A 526 -16.48 12.00 -24.42
C THR A 526 -15.71 11.14 -25.43
N VAL A 527 -15.36 9.92 -25.00
CA VAL A 527 -14.65 8.95 -25.84
C VAL A 527 -15.64 8.38 -26.84
N ASN A 528 -15.36 8.50 -28.14
CA ASN A 528 -16.30 8.03 -29.17
C ASN A 528 -15.93 6.67 -29.73
N SER A 529 -14.67 6.25 -29.58
CA SER A 529 -14.08 5.09 -30.26
C SER A 529 -13.75 3.97 -29.28
N TYR A 530 -14.25 2.76 -29.53
CA TYR A 530 -14.02 1.59 -28.67
C TYR A 530 -13.67 0.37 -29.50
N LEU A 531 -12.70 -0.41 -29.03
CA LEU A 531 -12.31 -1.69 -29.59
C LEU A 531 -12.40 -2.75 -28.50
N ILE A 532 -13.13 -3.82 -28.75
CA ILE A 532 -13.37 -4.91 -27.80
C ILE A 532 -12.70 -6.16 -28.35
N PRO A 533 -11.69 -6.74 -27.66
CA PRO A 533 -11.15 -8.04 -28.01
C PRO A 533 -12.12 -9.15 -27.59
N ASN A 534 -12.39 -10.10 -28.49
CA ASN A 534 -13.21 -11.27 -28.20
C ASN A 534 -12.32 -12.49 -27.91
N ALA A 535 -12.81 -13.42 -27.11
CA ALA A 535 -12.07 -14.62 -26.71
C ALA A 535 -11.65 -15.52 -27.89
N ASP A 536 -12.36 -15.46 -29.02
CA ASP A 536 -12.04 -16.19 -30.24
C ASP A 536 -10.99 -15.50 -31.13
N GLY A 537 -10.41 -14.38 -30.67
CA GLY A 537 -9.43 -13.58 -31.40
C GLY A 537 -10.03 -12.62 -32.43
N THR A 538 -11.36 -12.52 -32.53
CA THR A 538 -12.02 -11.46 -33.28
C THR A 538 -12.08 -10.15 -32.49
N PHE A 539 -12.43 -9.05 -33.16
CA PHE A 539 -12.58 -7.74 -32.52
C PHE A 539 -13.91 -7.11 -32.89
N THR A 540 -14.53 -6.43 -31.94
CA THR A 540 -15.72 -5.60 -32.17
C THR A 540 -15.33 -4.14 -32.03
N ARG A 541 -15.56 -3.35 -33.07
CA ARG A 541 -15.48 -1.89 -33.03
C ARG A 541 -16.85 -1.34 -32.68
N VAL A 542 -16.91 -0.45 -31.70
CA VAL A 542 -18.09 0.38 -31.40
C VAL A 542 -17.66 1.83 -31.51
N GLU A 543 -18.31 2.60 -32.37
CA GLU A 543 -17.98 4.01 -32.53
C GLU A 543 -19.22 4.88 -32.69
N HIS A 544 -19.28 5.99 -31.95
CA HIS A 544 -20.28 7.02 -32.16
C HIS A 544 -19.93 7.86 -33.40
N CYS A 545 -20.77 7.82 -34.43
CA CYS A 545 -20.57 8.50 -35.71
C CYS A 545 -21.86 9.17 -36.18
N GLY A 546 -21.95 10.49 -36.08
CA GLY A 546 -23.05 11.27 -36.67
C GLY A 546 -24.43 10.91 -36.12
N GLY A 547 -24.57 10.80 -34.79
CA GLY A 547 -25.84 10.56 -34.09
C GLY A 547 -26.29 9.09 -34.05
N LYS A 548 -25.39 8.15 -34.32
CA LYS A 548 -25.63 6.70 -34.24
C LYS A 548 -24.34 5.96 -33.89
N MET A 549 -24.48 4.74 -33.37
CA MET A 549 -23.34 3.90 -33.03
C MET A 549 -23.16 2.92 -34.16
N ILE A 550 -21.95 2.88 -34.68
CA ILE A 550 -21.50 1.87 -35.63
C ILE A 550 -20.94 0.71 -34.82
N VAL A 551 -21.47 -0.49 -35.04
CA VAL A 551 -20.95 -1.72 -34.46
C VAL A 551 -20.47 -2.61 -35.59
N GLU A 552 -19.17 -2.89 -35.65
CA GLU A 552 -18.53 -3.70 -36.69
C GLU A 552 -17.67 -4.80 -36.08
N ASN A 553 -17.81 -6.03 -36.60
CA ASN A 553 -17.00 -7.17 -36.17
C ASN A 553 -15.90 -7.43 -37.20
N TYR A 554 -14.71 -7.77 -36.73
CA TYR A 554 -13.53 -8.03 -37.54
C TYR A 554 -12.88 -9.35 -37.13
N SER A 555 -12.44 -10.13 -38.11
CA SER A 555 -11.52 -11.25 -37.86
C SER A 555 -10.18 -10.75 -37.30
N ALA A 556 -9.38 -11.65 -36.74
CA ALA A 556 -8.00 -11.35 -36.34
C ALA A 556 -7.14 -10.67 -37.44
N ALA A 557 -7.40 -10.98 -38.72
CA ALA A 557 -6.74 -10.41 -39.89
C ALA A 557 -7.34 -9.06 -40.35
N GLY A 558 -8.21 -8.43 -39.57
CA GLY A 558 -8.83 -7.13 -39.89
C GLY A 558 -9.90 -7.14 -40.99
N LYS A 559 -10.35 -8.31 -41.45
CA LYS A 559 -11.49 -8.43 -42.37
C LYS A 559 -12.82 -8.25 -41.63
N LYS A 560 -13.69 -7.35 -42.10
CA LYS A 560 -15.03 -7.19 -41.53
C LYS A 560 -15.90 -8.42 -41.77
N THR A 561 -16.53 -8.91 -40.71
CA THR A 561 -17.40 -10.10 -40.70
C THR A 561 -18.87 -9.73 -40.45
N GLY A 562 -19.15 -8.57 -39.86
CA GLY A 562 -20.51 -8.09 -39.59
C GLY A 562 -20.56 -6.60 -39.33
N SER A 563 -21.72 -6.00 -39.52
CA SER A 563 -21.98 -4.60 -39.22
C SER A 563 -23.45 -4.40 -38.83
N LYS A 564 -23.70 -3.54 -37.84
CA LYS A 564 -25.03 -3.05 -37.46
C LYS A 564 -24.93 -1.64 -36.91
N THR A 565 -26.08 -1.00 -36.72
CA THR A 565 -26.16 0.33 -36.11
C THR A 565 -27.08 0.32 -34.90
N VAL A 566 -26.71 1.04 -33.84
CA VAL A 566 -27.57 1.31 -32.68
C VAL A 566 -27.93 2.80 -32.69
N ALA A 567 -29.21 3.11 -32.49
CA ALA A 567 -29.69 4.49 -32.46
C ALA A 567 -29.35 5.15 -31.11
N MET A 568 -29.09 6.46 -31.13
CA MET A 568 -29.09 7.28 -29.93
C MET A 568 -30.47 7.28 -29.29
N GLU A 569 -30.54 7.24 -27.95
CA GLU A 569 -31.81 7.37 -27.22
C GLU A 569 -32.05 8.77 -26.64
N LEU A 570 -31.01 9.60 -26.54
CA LEU A 570 -31.04 11.04 -26.22
C LEU A 570 -30.06 11.79 -27.14
N SER A 571 -29.98 13.13 -27.08
CA SER A 571 -29.27 13.95 -28.07
C SER A 571 -27.74 13.96 -27.93
N LEU A 572 -27.20 13.64 -26.75
CA LEU A 572 -25.78 13.64 -26.42
C LEU A 572 -25.28 12.22 -26.14
N PHE A 573 -24.06 11.91 -26.60
CA PHE A 573 -23.41 10.62 -26.36
C PHE A 573 -22.44 10.77 -25.18
N GLY A 574 -22.65 9.99 -24.13
CA GLY A 574 -21.79 9.97 -22.95
C GLY A 574 -20.64 8.98 -23.10
N GLY A 575 -20.97 7.70 -23.28
CA GLY A 575 -19.97 6.66 -23.48
C GLY A 575 -20.52 5.26 -23.63
N PHE A 576 -19.62 4.31 -23.82
CA PHE A 576 -19.89 2.88 -23.98
C PHE A 576 -19.01 2.04 -23.06
N TYR A 577 -19.57 0.94 -22.56
CA TYR A 577 -18.85 -0.07 -21.79
C TYR A 577 -19.29 -1.48 -22.21
N SER A 578 -18.30 -2.34 -22.42
CA SER A 578 -18.51 -3.75 -22.74
C SER A 578 -18.17 -4.58 -21.50
N GLY A 579 -19.17 -4.80 -20.65
CA GLY A 579 -19.06 -5.66 -19.48
C GLY A 579 -18.89 -7.13 -19.83
N SER A 580 -18.77 -7.97 -18.82
CA SER A 580 -18.68 -9.42 -18.89
C SER A 580 -19.88 -10.01 -19.64
N ASP A 581 -21.09 -9.73 -19.16
CA ASP A 581 -22.33 -10.31 -19.67
C ASP A 581 -23.10 -9.38 -20.63
N HIS A 582 -22.89 -8.07 -20.51
CA HIS A 582 -23.73 -7.07 -21.15
C HIS A 582 -22.94 -5.90 -21.74
N ASN A 583 -23.61 -5.15 -22.61
CA ASN A 583 -23.11 -3.90 -23.18
C ASN A 583 -23.94 -2.73 -22.64
N TYR A 584 -23.30 -1.61 -22.36
CA TYR A 584 -23.95 -0.43 -21.80
C TYR A 584 -23.65 0.81 -22.63
N PHE A 585 -24.70 1.56 -22.96
CA PHE A 585 -24.59 2.90 -23.52
C PHE A 585 -25.13 3.92 -22.53
N VAL A 586 -24.46 5.07 -22.44
CA VAL A 586 -24.95 6.22 -21.70
C VAL A 586 -25.21 7.36 -22.68
N PHE A 587 -26.45 7.84 -22.68
CA PHE A 587 -26.89 8.99 -23.46
C PHE A 587 -27.33 10.11 -22.53
N GLY A 588 -27.34 11.35 -23.01
CA GLY A 588 -27.82 12.50 -22.24
C GLY A 588 -28.49 13.56 -23.11
N GLN A 589 -29.04 14.58 -22.48
CA GLN A 589 -29.59 15.75 -23.17
C GLN A 589 -29.48 17.00 -22.26
N ALA A 590 -29.51 18.18 -22.89
CA ALA A 590 -29.42 19.44 -22.17
C ALA A 590 -30.72 19.76 -21.41
N ASN A 591 -30.57 20.41 -20.27
CA ASN A 591 -31.60 20.91 -19.37
C ASN A 591 -31.40 22.42 -19.15
N PRO A 592 -31.67 23.27 -20.16
CA PRO A 592 -31.32 24.69 -20.14
C PRO A 592 -32.12 25.53 -19.14
N ASN A 593 -33.10 24.93 -18.45
CA ASN A 593 -33.95 25.61 -17.48
C ASN A 593 -33.67 25.15 -16.04
N ASP A 594 -32.63 24.34 -15.81
CA ASP A 594 -32.28 23.78 -14.49
C ASP A 594 -33.47 23.12 -13.79
N SER A 595 -34.23 22.29 -14.53
CA SER A 595 -35.43 21.61 -14.03
C SER A 595 -35.09 20.22 -13.49
N ASP A 596 -35.58 19.93 -12.28
CA ASP A 596 -35.40 18.62 -11.65
C ASP A 596 -36.25 17.52 -12.30
N GLU A 597 -37.21 17.91 -13.14
CA GLU A 597 -38.11 17.03 -13.87
C GLU A 597 -37.60 16.63 -15.27
N GLU A 598 -36.51 17.24 -15.73
CA GLU A 598 -35.93 16.96 -17.05
C GLU A 598 -35.01 15.73 -16.98
N GLU A 599 -35.17 14.81 -17.93
CA GLU A 599 -34.27 13.66 -18.06
C GLU A 599 -32.92 14.14 -18.59
N VAL A 600 -31.87 14.06 -17.79
CA VAL A 600 -30.54 14.52 -18.17
C VAL A 600 -29.68 13.38 -18.69
N MET A 601 -29.91 12.14 -18.23
CA MET A 601 -29.09 10.99 -18.62
C MET A 601 -29.92 9.70 -18.67
N ARG A 602 -29.61 8.83 -19.63
CA ARG A 602 -30.19 7.50 -19.78
C ARG A 602 -29.10 6.45 -19.96
N ILE A 603 -29.09 5.46 -19.07
CA ILE A 603 -28.21 4.30 -19.13
C ILE A 603 -29.00 3.15 -19.71
N VAL A 604 -28.50 2.54 -20.79
CA VAL A 604 -29.21 1.51 -21.54
C VAL A 604 -28.37 0.24 -21.59
N LYS A 605 -28.96 -0.87 -21.14
CA LYS A 605 -28.38 -2.21 -21.13
C LYS A 605 -28.76 -2.96 -22.40
N TYR A 606 -27.77 -3.62 -22.98
CA TYR A 606 -27.88 -4.44 -24.18
C TYR A 606 -27.23 -5.81 -23.94
N SER A 607 -27.67 -6.82 -24.67
CA SER A 607 -26.93 -8.08 -24.78
C SER A 607 -25.59 -7.87 -25.50
N LYS A 608 -24.68 -8.84 -25.43
CA LYS A 608 -23.43 -8.82 -26.22
C LYS A 608 -23.66 -8.70 -27.73
N ASP A 609 -24.81 -9.15 -28.22
CA ASP A 609 -25.27 -8.99 -29.61
C ASP A 609 -26.01 -7.67 -29.89
N PHE A 610 -25.99 -6.71 -28.96
CA PHE A 610 -26.66 -5.41 -29.07
C PHE A 610 -28.18 -5.51 -29.24
N GLN A 611 -28.82 -6.48 -28.57
CA GLN A 611 -30.28 -6.45 -28.37
C GLN A 611 -30.58 -5.66 -27.09
N ARG A 612 -31.47 -4.65 -27.18
CA ARG A 612 -31.83 -3.81 -26.03
C ARG A 612 -32.55 -4.66 -24.97
N ILE A 613 -32.07 -4.61 -23.73
CA ILE A 613 -32.60 -5.38 -22.58
C ILE A 613 -33.39 -4.48 -21.63
N GLY A 614 -32.80 -3.37 -21.22
CA GLY A 614 -33.38 -2.49 -20.19
C GLY A 614 -32.74 -1.11 -20.21
N ALA A 615 -33.30 -0.18 -19.45
CA ALA A 615 -32.74 1.16 -19.29
C ALA A 615 -33.19 1.79 -17.97
N VAL A 616 -32.40 2.76 -17.52
CA VAL A 616 -32.73 3.63 -16.39
C VAL A 616 -32.46 5.08 -16.75
N SER A 617 -33.35 5.95 -16.28
CA SER A 617 -33.33 7.39 -16.53
C SER A 617 -32.93 8.13 -15.25
N VAL A 618 -32.11 9.15 -15.40
CA VAL A 618 -31.70 10.08 -14.34
C VAL A 618 -32.27 11.45 -14.67
N TYR A 619 -33.00 12.01 -13.71
CA TYR A 619 -33.66 13.31 -13.80
C TYR A 619 -32.98 14.29 -12.86
N GLY A 620 -32.86 15.56 -13.27
CA GLY A 620 -32.61 16.63 -12.32
C GLY A 620 -31.35 16.55 -11.46
N ALA A 621 -30.28 15.93 -11.94
CA ALA A 621 -29.09 15.62 -11.16
C ALA A 621 -28.13 16.83 -11.00
N ASN A 622 -28.66 17.99 -10.58
CA ASN A 622 -27.92 19.26 -10.57
C ASN A 622 -27.18 19.49 -11.90
N THR A 623 -27.86 19.26 -13.03
CA THR A 623 -27.20 19.17 -14.34
C THR A 623 -27.93 20.01 -15.37
N ASN A 624 -27.22 21.00 -15.91
CA ASN A 624 -27.63 21.75 -17.09
C ASN A 624 -27.21 21.02 -18.38
N ILE A 625 -25.96 20.58 -18.48
CA ILE A 625 -25.46 19.80 -19.63
C ILE A 625 -24.63 18.61 -19.14
N PRO A 626 -25.04 17.36 -19.39
CA PRO A 626 -24.23 16.19 -19.05
C PRO A 626 -23.02 16.07 -19.99
N PHE A 627 -21.92 15.55 -19.47
CA PHE A 627 -20.68 15.23 -20.20
C PHE A 627 -19.93 16.44 -20.80
N GLU A 628 -20.26 17.65 -20.36
CA GLU A 628 -19.60 18.86 -20.84
C GLU A 628 -18.20 19.00 -20.20
N ALA A 629 -17.22 19.38 -21.03
CA ALA A 629 -15.83 19.59 -20.63
C ALA A 629 -15.12 18.43 -19.92
N GLY A 630 -15.47 17.18 -20.24
CA GLY A 630 -14.79 16.00 -19.72
C GLY A 630 -15.23 14.71 -20.42
N SER A 631 -15.12 13.59 -19.74
CA SER A 631 -15.31 12.25 -20.28
C SER A 631 -16.31 11.43 -19.46
N LEU A 632 -16.64 10.25 -19.95
CA LEU A 632 -17.39 9.24 -19.21
C LEU A 632 -16.66 7.91 -19.31
N ARG A 633 -16.38 7.29 -18.17
CA ARG A 633 -15.85 5.93 -18.10
C ARG A 633 -16.64 5.11 -17.09
N MET A 634 -16.61 3.80 -17.27
CA MET A 634 -17.38 2.86 -16.46
C MET A 634 -16.52 1.66 -16.09
N THR A 635 -16.87 1.02 -14.98
CA THR A 635 -16.39 -0.29 -14.59
C THR A 635 -17.53 -1.08 -13.95
N GLU A 636 -17.42 -2.39 -13.86
CA GLU A 636 -18.41 -3.23 -13.18
C GLU A 636 -17.75 -4.16 -12.16
N THR A 637 -18.44 -4.41 -11.06
CA THR A 637 -18.09 -5.43 -10.06
C THR A 637 -19.30 -5.72 -9.18
N ALA A 638 -19.36 -6.93 -8.62
CA ALA A 638 -20.41 -7.35 -7.69
C ALA A 638 -21.87 -7.11 -8.18
N GLY A 639 -22.11 -7.26 -9.48
CA GLY A 639 -23.44 -7.05 -10.10
C GLY A 639 -23.88 -5.60 -10.20
N LYS A 640 -22.93 -4.67 -10.13
CA LYS A 640 -23.14 -3.22 -10.19
C LYS A 640 -22.27 -2.59 -11.28
N LEU A 641 -22.88 -1.70 -12.06
CA LEU A 641 -22.19 -0.84 -13.02
C LEU A 641 -21.91 0.51 -12.37
N TYR A 642 -20.64 0.86 -12.27
CA TYR A 642 -20.17 2.15 -11.77
C TYR A 642 -19.87 3.07 -12.94
N ILE A 643 -20.43 4.28 -12.89
CA ILE A 643 -20.30 5.29 -13.95
C ILE A 643 -19.68 6.53 -13.33
N HIS A 644 -18.58 7.00 -13.90
CA HIS A 644 -17.90 8.21 -13.46
C HIS A 644 -17.73 9.17 -14.63
N THR A 645 -18.22 10.39 -14.47
CA THR A 645 -18.30 11.37 -15.55
C THR A 645 -18.34 12.80 -15.03
N CYS A 646 -18.62 13.76 -15.91
CA CYS A 646 -18.72 15.18 -15.62
C CYS A 646 -20.04 15.78 -16.10
N HIS A 647 -20.30 17.01 -15.66
CA HIS A 647 -21.41 17.83 -16.11
C HIS A 647 -21.08 19.32 -15.99
N GLU A 648 -21.85 20.12 -16.70
CA GLU A 648 -22.13 21.51 -16.35
C GLU A 648 -23.36 21.55 -15.43
N MET A 649 -23.17 22.10 -14.22
CA MET A 649 -24.15 22.13 -13.14
C MET A 649 -25.27 23.14 -13.38
N TYR A 650 -26.28 23.18 -12.51
CA TYR A 650 -27.23 24.29 -12.47
C TYR A 650 -26.53 25.63 -12.25
N THR A 651 -27.21 26.72 -12.63
CA THR A 651 -26.66 28.06 -12.49
C THR A 651 -26.50 28.40 -11.01
N ASP A 652 -25.27 28.74 -10.61
CA ASP A 652 -24.93 29.14 -9.25
C ASP A 652 -25.32 30.62 -9.00
N SER A 653 -25.17 31.06 -7.75
CA SER A 653 -25.41 32.42 -7.26
C SER A 653 -24.59 33.51 -7.97
N ASP A 654 -23.48 33.15 -8.63
CA ASP A 654 -22.69 34.06 -9.47
C ASP A 654 -23.25 34.24 -10.89
N GLY A 655 -24.30 33.49 -11.24
CA GLY A 655 -24.94 33.51 -12.55
C GLY A 655 -24.23 32.66 -13.61
N LEU A 656 -23.28 31.81 -13.21
CA LEU A 656 -22.54 30.90 -14.08
C LEU A 656 -22.93 29.45 -13.80
N ASN A 657 -22.79 28.61 -14.82
CA ASN A 657 -22.86 27.17 -14.69
C ASN A 657 -21.42 26.62 -14.59
N HIS A 658 -21.10 25.98 -13.46
CA HIS A 658 -19.76 25.44 -13.20
C HIS A 658 -19.69 23.97 -13.58
N GLN A 659 -18.51 23.49 -13.96
CA GLN A 659 -18.31 22.07 -14.27
C GLN A 659 -17.83 21.28 -13.04
N ALA A 660 -18.23 20.03 -12.92
CA ALA A 660 -17.77 19.13 -11.86
C ALA A 660 -17.83 17.65 -12.30
N ASN A 661 -17.29 16.76 -11.46
CA ASN A 661 -17.48 15.33 -11.61
C ASN A 661 -18.81 14.86 -10.99
N MET A 662 -19.27 13.69 -11.42
CA MET A 662 -20.43 12.99 -10.87
C MET A 662 -20.22 11.48 -10.95
N THR A 663 -20.86 10.74 -10.04
CA THR A 663 -20.74 9.27 -9.97
C THR A 663 -22.10 8.62 -9.74
N PHE A 664 -22.35 7.51 -10.44
CA PHE A 664 -23.55 6.70 -10.31
C PHE A 664 -23.21 5.23 -10.14
N VAL A 665 -24.05 4.51 -9.39
CA VAL A 665 -23.99 3.07 -9.22
C VAL A 665 -25.33 2.51 -9.66
N ILE A 666 -25.32 1.68 -10.69
CA ILE A 666 -26.52 1.07 -11.28
C ILE A 666 -26.53 -0.41 -10.93
N ASN A 667 -27.65 -0.91 -10.41
CA ASN A 667 -27.87 -2.34 -10.25
C ASN A 667 -28.05 -2.97 -11.63
N GLU A 668 -27.18 -3.90 -12.00
CA GLU A 668 -27.22 -4.48 -13.35
C GLU A 668 -28.44 -5.38 -13.56
N ASN A 669 -29.02 -5.96 -12.51
CA ASN A 669 -30.11 -6.92 -12.64
C ASN A 669 -31.42 -6.25 -13.02
N ASP A 670 -31.79 -5.19 -12.30
CA ASP A 670 -33.08 -4.51 -12.47
C ASP A 670 -32.98 -3.14 -13.15
N MET A 671 -31.76 -2.65 -13.43
CA MET A 671 -31.50 -1.31 -13.96
C MET A 671 -32.12 -0.24 -13.07
N SER A 672 -31.79 -0.24 -11.77
CA SER A 672 -32.11 0.83 -10.84
C SER A 672 -30.86 1.61 -10.43
N VAL A 673 -31.02 2.89 -10.09
CA VAL A 673 -29.94 3.70 -9.50
C VAL A 673 -29.86 3.34 -8.01
N GLU A 674 -28.77 2.69 -7.60
CA GLU A 674 -28.54 2.39 -6.18
C GLU A 674 -27.92 3.58 -5.44
N GLN A 675 -26.99 4.28 -6.09
CA GLN A 675 -26.32 5.44 -5.53
C GLN A 675 -26.04 6.46 -6.64
N SER A 676 -26.06 7.73 -6.29
CA SER A 676 -25.67 8.83 -7.16
C SER A 676 -25.09 9.96 -6.32
N TYR A 677 -24.08 10.64 -6.85
CA TYR A 677 -23.53 11.83 -6.23
C TYR A 677 -23.10 12.85 -7.30
N TYR A 678 -23.59 14.08 -7.16
CA TYR A 678 -23.43 15.19 -8.11
C TYR A 678 -23.54 16.57 -7.43
N ASP A 679 -23.51 16.60 -6.10
CA ASP A 679 -23.63 17.83 -5.30
C ASP A 679 -22.26 18.49 -5.08
N VAL A 680 -22.28 19.79 -4.81
CA VAL A 680 -21.09 20.58 -4.49
C VAL A 680 -20.66 20.34 -3.04
N LEU A 681 -19.52 19.67 -2.84
CA LEU A 681 -18.84 19.51 -1.54
C LEU A 681 -17.33 19.71 -1.72
N ASN A 682 -16.52 18.89 -1.06
CA ASN A 682 -15.08 18.82 -1.24
C ASN A 682 -14.64 17.37 -1.46
N LEU A 683 -13.37 17.24 -1.84
CA LEU A 683 -12.74 15.96 -2.11
C LEU A 683 -12.86 14.97 -0.94
N ALA A 684 -12.60 15.43 0.29
CA ALA A 684 -12.58 14.58 1.49
C ALA A 684 -13.96 14.03 1.88
N GLN A 685 -15.04 14.74 1.55
CA GLN A 685 -16.39 14.38 1.96
C GLN A 685 -17.16 13.53 0.94
N ALA A 686 -16.80 13.62 -0.34
CA ALA A 686 -17.56 12.94 -1.39
C ALA A 686 -16.79 12.60 -2.66
N GLY A 687 -15.48 12.88 -2.72
CA GLY A 687 -14.72 12.76 -3.96
C GLY A 687 -15.07 13.84 -4.99
N TYR A 688 -15.64 14.97 -4.54
CA TYR A 688 -16.00 16.09 -5.42
C TYR A 688 -14.75 16.79 -5.97
N VAL A 689 -14.72 16.98 -7.29
CA VAL A 689 -13.68 17.75 -7.99
C VAL A 689 -14.34 18.78 -8.90
N SER A 690 -14.10 20.05 -8.60
CA SER A 690 -14.57 21.16 -9.42
C SER A 690 -13.73 21.26 -10.69
N HIS A 691 -14.38 21.63 -11.79
CA HIS A 691 -13.76 21.72 -13.11
C HIS A 691 -13.01 20.42 -13.45
N SER A 692 -13.68 19.28 -13.25
CA SER A 692 -13.10 17.98 -13.56
C SER A 692 -13.09 17.74 -15.07
N PHE A 693 -11.90 17.72 -15.64
CA PHE A 693 -11.65 17.79 -17.08
C PHE A 693 -11.40 16.45 -17.78
N ASN A 694 -11.22 15.37 -17.02
CA ASN A 694 -11.11 14.01 -17.54
C ASN A 694 -11.27 13.01 -16.39
N GLN A 695 -12.04 11.94 -16.59
CA GLN A 695 -12.51 11.03 -15.55
C GLN A 695 -12.13 9.59 -15.88
N PHE A 696 -11.49 8.89 -14.95
CA PHE A 696 -11.21 7.47 -15.06
C PHE A 696 -11.79 6.70 -13.89
N ILE A 697 -12.05 5.42 -14.11
CA ILE A 697 -12.56 4.52 -13.08
C ILE A 697 -12.02 3.10 -13.31
N GLN A 698 -11.57 2.45 -12.24
CA GLN A 698 -11.09 1.06 -12.22
C GLN A 698 -11.53 0.38 -10.92
N THR A 699 -11.48 -0.95 -10.87
CA THR A 699 -11.77 -1.75 -9.67
C THR A 699 -10.87 -2.97 -9.58
N ASP A 700 -10.48 -3.34 -8.36
CA ASP A 700 -9.82 -4.62 -8.05
C ASP A 700 -10.80 -5.66 -7.48
N GLY A 701 -12.11 -5.36 -7.48
CA GLY A 701 -13.15 -6.21 -6.89
C GLY A 701 -13.52 -5.86 -5.45
N GLU A 702 -12.61 -5.24 -4.69
CA GLU A 702 -12.84 -4.82 -3.31
C GLU A 702 -13.09 -3.31 -3.20
N ASN A 703 -12.41 -2.54 -4.04
CA ASN A 703 -12.45 -1.08 -4.06
C ASN A 703 -12.74 -0.55 -5.48
N ILE A 704 -13.30 0.66 -5.52
CA ILE A 704 -13.49 1.46 -6.71
C ILE A 704 -12.51 2.62 -6.64
N TYR A 705 -11.69 2.76 -7.68
CA TYR A 705 -10.71 3.84 -7.83
C TYR A 705 -11.16 4.78 -8.94
N ARG A 706 -11.18 6.08 -8.66
CA ARG A 706 -11.55 7.14 -9.60
C ARG A 706 -10.42 8.14 -9.74
N VAL A 707 -10.21 8.66 -10.95
CA VAL A 707 -9.22 9.71 -11.21
C VAL A 707 -9.89 10.89 -11.90
N ASP A 708 -9.63 12.08 -11.39
CA ASP A 708 -10.12 13.34 -11.92
C ASP A 708 -8.96 14.30 -12.22
N HIS A 709 -8.93 14.88 -13.41
CA HIS A 709 -8.06 16.03 -13.72
C HIS A 709 -8.78 17.33 -13.36
N GLY A 710 -8.51 17.90 -12.18
CA GLY A 710 -9.18 19.09 -11.67
C GLY A 710 -8.38 20.38 -11.83
N ASP A 711 -9.07 21.47 -12.16
CA ASP A 711 -8.50 22.82 -12.20
C ASP A 711 -8.73 23.60 -10.89
N TYR A 712 -9.75 23.21 -10.11
CA TYR A 712 -10.14 23.88 -8.88
C TYR A 712 -10.67 22.89 -7.83
N ALA A 713 -10.21 23.00 -6.59
CA ALA A 713 -10.65 22.19 -5.44
C ALA A 713 -10.73 20.64 -5.68
N PRO A 714 -9.59 19.96 -5.94
CA PRO A 714 -8.23 20.49 -6.00
C PRO A 714 -7.79 20.87 -7.43
N ARG A 715 -6.82 21.79 -7.51
CA ARG A 715 -6.04 22.02 -8.72
C ARG A 715 -4.96 20.95 -8.82
N GLY A 716 -5.21 19.88 -9.57
CA GLY A 716 -4.33 18.73 -9.65
C GLY A 716 -5.00 17.51 -10.27
N ILE A 717 -4.30 16.38 -10.23
CA ILE A 717 -4.87 15.07 -10.57
C ILE A 717 -5.21 14.40 -9.24
N ALA A 718 -6.51 14.23 -8.98
CA ALA A 718 -7.03 13.60 -7.78
C ALA A 718 -7.27 12.10 -8.03
N LEU A 719 -6.93 11.28 -7.04
CA LEU A 719 -7.20 9.85 -7.00
C LEU A 719 -8.08 9.57 -5.78
N ILE A 720 -9.23 8.94 -6.01
CA ILE A 720 -10.27 8.73 -5.01
C ILE A 720 -10.58 7.24 -4.92
N LYS A 721 -10.62 6.68 -3.71
CA LYS A 721 -10.95 5.27 -3.42
C LYS A 721 -12.24 5.19 -2.60
N SER A 722 -13.13 4.27 -2.93
CA SER A 722 -14.29 3.90 -2.12
C SER A 722 -14.50 2.39 -2.13
N GLN A 723 -14.98 1.82 -1.03
CA GLN A 723 -15.19 0.37 -0.91
C GLN A 723 -16.38 -0.11 -1.77
N VAL A 724 -16.24 -1.28 -2.40
CA VAL A 724 -17.34 -1.97 -3.09
C VAL A 724 -18.43 -2.35 -2.07
N GLY A 725 -19.69 -2.06 -2.41
CA GLY A 725 -20.82 -2.24 -1.49
C GLY A 725 -20.99 -1.16 -0.42
N GLY A 726 -19.98 -0.31 -0.20
CA GLY A 726 -20.05 0.86 0.69
C GLY A 726 -20.70 2.08 0.04
N SER A 727 -20.65 3.22 0.74
CA SER A 727 -21.07 4.52 0.20
C SER A 727 -20.02 5.08 -0.75
N ILE A 728 -20.41 5.52 -1.95
CA ILE A 728 -19.51 6.18 -2.92
C ILE A 728 -18.96 7.53 -2.44
N THR A 729 -19.54 8.10 -1.38
CA THR A 729 -19.08 9.35 -0.76
C THR A 729 -18.15 9.15 0.43
N LYS A 730 -18.13 7.95 1.03
CA LYS A 730 -17.13 7.61 2.05
C LYS A 730 -15.84 7.22 1.35
N VAL A 731 -14.94 8.19 1.20
CA VAL A 731 -13.75 8.06 0.34
C VAL A 731 -12.45 8.24 1.10
N ASP A 732 -11.44 7.49 0.69
CA ASP A 732 -10.04 7.87 0.86
C ASP A 732 -9.60 8.63 -0.40
N TYR A 733 -8.63 9.53 -0.29
CA TYR A 733 -8.13 10.26 -1.45
C TYR A 733 -6.65 10.62 -1.34
N ALA A 734 -6.03 10.79 -2.51
CA ALA A 734 -4.71 11.39 -2.68
C ALA A 734 -4.74 12.41 -3.83
N ILE A 735 -3.79 13.35 -3.81
CA ILE A 735 -3.53 14.26 -4.95
C ILE A 735 -2.11 13.96 -5.44
N PRO A 736 -1.92 12.84 -6.18
CA PRO A 736 -0.60 12.41 -6.62
C PRO A 736 0.16 13.45 -7.45
N VAL A 737 -0.57 14.30 -8.19
CA VAL A 737 0.01 15.38 -8.97
C VAL A 737 -0.66 16.70 -8.59
N GLY A 738 0.00 17.47 -7.73
CA GLY A 738 -0.45 18.80 -7.33
C GLY A 738 -0.07 19.85 -8.36
N LEU A 739 -1.06 20.53 -8.95
CA LEU A 739 -0.85 21.57 -9.98
C LEU A 739 -1.05 23.00 -9.43
N GLY A 740 -1.20 23.12 -8.11
CA GLY A 740 -1.40 24.40 -7.41
C GLY A 740 -0.27 25.41 -7.61
N LYS A 741 0.95 24.95 -7.92
CA LYS A 741 2.13 25.80 -8.16
C LYS A 741 2.25 26.27 -9.62
N VAL A 742 1.54 25.64 -10.55
CA VAL A 742 1.67 25.94 -11.98
C VAL A 742 0.89 27.22 -12.31
N THR A 743 1.61 28.21 -12.86
CA THR A 743 1.08 29.57 -13.11
C THR A 743 0.82 29.86 -14.59
N GLY A 744 0.12 30.96 -14.87
CA GLY A 744 -0.10 31.49 -16.22
C GLY A 744 -1.14 30.74 -17.06
N GLY A 745 -1.47 31.31 -18.23
CA GLY A 745 -2.53 30.79 -19.10
C GLY A 745 -3.93 31.33 -18.78
N HIS A 746 -4.95 30.83 -19.48
CA HIS A 746 -6.35 31.04 -19.10
C HIS A 746 -6.65 30.30 -17.78
N TYR A 747 -7.65 30.73 -17.01
CA TYR A 747 -7.95 30.17 -15.68
C TYR A 747 -7.96 28.63 -15.64
N ASN A 748 -8.57 27.99 -16.66
CA ASN A 748 -8.69 26.53 -16.78
C ASN A 748 -7.42 25.80 -17.25
N SER A 749 -6.37 26.51 -17.66
CA SER A 749 -5.14 25.86 -18.14
C SER A 749 -4.34 25.35 -16.95
N THR A 750 -4.21 24.04 -16.79
CA THR A 750 -3.46 23.43 -15.68
C THR A 750 -2.00 23.13 -16.03
N GLY A 751 -1.67 23.12 -17.33
CA GLY A 751 -0.36 22.69 -17.82
C GLY A 751 -0.20 21.18 -17.93
N ALA A 752 -1.28 20.40 -17.72
CA ALA A 752 -1.27 18.95 -17.75
C ALA A 752 -2.39 18.35 -18.62
N SER A 753 -2.23 17.08 -18.97
CA SER A 753 -3.28 16.20 -19.49
C SER A 753 -3.03 14.76 -19.02
N VAL A 754 -4.10 14.00 -18.81
CA VAL A 754 -4.09 12.60 -18.36
C VAL A 754 -4.72 11.77 -19.46
N GLY A 755 -4.11 10.67 -19.87
CA GLY A 755 -4.69 9.82 -20.89
C GLY A 755 -4.80 8.35 -20.53
N GLY A 756 -4.26 7.93 -19.38
CA GLY A 756 -4.39 6.55 -18.93
C GLY A 756 -4.46 6.41 -17.42
N PHE A 757 -5.27 5.47 -16.96
CA PHE A 757 -5.35 5.05 -15.56
C PHE A 757 -5.57 3.54 -15.49
N GLU A 758 -4.66 2.85 -14.82
CA GLU A 758 -4.70 1.42 -14.58
C GLU A 758 -4.33 1.13 -13.12
N ILE A 759 -4.72 -0.05 -12.64
CA ILE A 759 -4.32 -0.54 -11.32
C ILE A 759 -3.47 -1.80 -11.49
N SER A 760 -2.48 -1.97 -10.63
CA SER A 760 -1.57 -3.11 -10.52
C SER A 760 -1.99 -3.99 -9.34
N SER A 761 -1.20 -5.01 -8.99
CA SER A 761 -1.35 -5.76 -7.73
C SER A 761 -1.41 -4.81 -6.52
N GLU A 762 -0.47 -3.86 -6.44
CA GLU A 762 -0.26 -2.98 -5.27
C GLU A 762 -0.52 -1.49 -5.52
N ASN A 763 -0.48 -1.03 -6.78
CA ASN A 763 -0.43 0.40 -7.10
C ASN A 763 -1.53 0.86 -8.08
N CYS A 764 -1.99 2.09 -7.90
CA CYS A 764 -2.68 2.91 -8.90
C CYS A 764 -1.67 3.62 -9.80
N ILE A 765 -1.83 3.52 -11.12
CA ILE A 765 -0.88 4.03 -12.13
C ILE A 765 -1.60 5.00 -13.06
N ILE A 766 -1.13 6.24 -13.10
CA ILE A 766 -1.67 7.30 -13.96
C ILE A 766 -0.61 7.73 -14.97
N ALA A 767 -0.95 7.74 -16.26
CA ALA A 767 -0.09 8.27 -17.32
C ALA A 767 -0.62 9.60 -17.85
N GLY A 768 0.27 10.59 -17.92
CA GLY A 768 -0.07 11.90 -18.43
C GLY A 768 1.11 12.64 -19.06
N ASN A 769 0.84 13.83 -19.58
CA ASN A 769 1.87 14.81 -19.85
C ASN A 769 1.64 16.06 -19.00
N ALA A 770 2.71 16.69 -18.56
CA ALA A 770 2.63 17.93 -17.82
C ALA A 770 3.90 18.75 -17.99
N VAL A 771 3.78 20.06 -17.74
CA VAL A 771 4.94 20.89 -17.40
C VAL A 771 5.55 20.40 -16.09
N ASP A 772 6.79 20.79 -15.80
CA ASP A 772 7.48 20.42 -14.55
C ASP A 772 6.77 21.06 -13.33
N PHE A 773 5.75 20.38 -12.82
CA PHE A 773 4.89 20.84 -11.73
C PHE A 773 5.56 20.78 -10.36
N GLU A 774 6.75 20.20 -10.26
CA GLU A 774 7.56 20.20 -9.04
C GLU A 774 8.34 21.52 -8.91
N SER A 775 8.51 22.26 -10.02
CA SER A 775 9.15 23.57 -10.04
C SER A 775 8.25 24.69 -9.50
N GLU A 776 8.81 25.53 -8.64
CA GLU A 776 8.15 26.74 -8.11
C GLU A 776 7.90 27.83 -9.16
N SER A 777 8.50 27.72 -10.34
CA SER A 777 8.37 28.69 -11.44
C SER A 777 7.63 28.13 -12.65
N ALA A 778 7.01 26.96 -12.52
CA ALA A 778 6.31 26.29 -13.61
C ALA A 778 5.22 27.17 -14.22
N ASN A 779 5.17 27.22 -15.55
CA ASN A 779 4.15 27.93 -16.30
C ASN A 779 3.40 26.98 -17.24
N THR A 780 2.10 27.19 -17.43
CA THR A 780 1.26 26.36 -18.32
C THR A 780 1.72 26.34 -19.80
N SER A 781 2.53 27.31 -20.21
CA SER A 781 3.14 27.41 -21.55
C SER A 781 4.55 26.81 -21.66
N ASP A 782 5.04 26.15 -20.61
CA ASP A 782 6.32 25.47 -20.61
C ASP A 782 6.28 24.12 -21.34
N GLN A 783 7.46 23.55 -21.54
CA GLN A 783 7.63 22.26 -22.20
C GLN A 783 6.94 21.16 -21.38
N ARG A 784 6.01 20.44 -22.00
CA ARG A 784 5.39 19.27 -21.39
C ARG A 784 6.23 18.02 -21.63
N ASN A 785 6.26 17.15 -20.63
CA ASN A 785 6.93 15.86 -20.64
C ASN A 785 5.98 14.75 -20.21
N ILE A 786 6.28 13.50 -20.58
CA ILE A 786 5.50 12.33 -20.15
C ILE A 786 5.89 11.96 -18.72
N PHE A 787 4.89 11.84 -17.86
CA PHE A 787 5.04 11.34 -16.50
C PHE A 787 4.17 10.10 -16.27
N ILE A 788 4.62 9.28 -15.32
CA ILE A 788 3.84 8.22 -14.70
C ILE A 788 3.74 8.55 -13.21
N SER A 789 2.53 8.61 -12.68
CA SER A 789 2.31 8.67 -11.25
C SER A 789 1.99 7.28 -10.73
N ILE A 790 2.65 6.88 -9.65
CA ILE A 790 2.47 5.62 -8.93
C ILE A 790 2.00 5.96 -7.53
N THR A 791 0.82 5.50 -7.15
CA THR A 791 0.27 5.65 -5.78
C THR A 791 -0.09 4.27 -5.26
N ASP A 792 0.25 3.92 -4.02
CA ASP A 792 -0.18 2.65 -3.42
C ASP A 792 -1.71 2.58 -3.34
N LYS A 793 -2.28 1.36 -3.31
CA LYS A 793 -3.74 1.17 -3.23
C LYS A 793 -4.38 1.71 -1.95
N GLN A 794 -3.60 1.95 -0.88
CA GLN A 794 -4.10 2.61 0.33
C GLN A 794 -4.10 4.13 0.24
N LEU A 795 -3.55 4.71 -0.84
CA LEU A 795 -3.47 6.15 -1.09
C LEU A 795 -2.62 6.90 -0.05
N THR A 796 -1.60 6.25 0.50
CA THR A 796 -0.74 6.78 1.56
C THR A 796 0.61 7.29 1.04
N GLN A 797 1.08 6.75 -0.08
CA GLN A 797 2.37 7.03 -0.70
C GLN A 797 2.20 7.23 -2.21
N ALA A 798 2.69 8.35 -2.72
CA ALA A 798 2.70 8.65 -4.14
C ALA A 798 4.11 9.05 -4.60
N LYS A 799 4.48 8.65 -5.81
CA LYS A 799 5.69 9.11 -6.51
C LYS A 799 5.40 9.39 -7.99
N THR A 800 6.24 10.23 -8.58
CA THR A 800 6.21 10.55 -10.01
C THR A 800 7.49 10.07 -10.68
N VAL A 801 7.35 9.44 -11.86
CA VAL A 801 8.46 9.03 -12.72
C VAL A 801 8.32 9.73 -14.08
N TRP A 802 9.28 10.58 -14.41
CA TRP A 802 9.34 11.23 -15.73
C TRP A 802 9.95 10.28 -16.77
N LEU A 803 9.18 9.94 -17.81
CA LEU A 803 9.67 9.10 -18.90
C LEU A 803 10.49 9.90 -19.92
N THR A 804 10.18 11.19 -20.08
CA THR A 804 10.89 12.14 -20.94
C THR A 804 11.36 13.36 -20.16
N ASN A 805 12.37 14.07 -20.67
CA ASN A 805 12.88 15.31 -20.09
C ASN A 805 13.35 16.26 -21.20
N TYR A 806 12.41 16.66 -22.05
CA TYR A 806 12.62 17.60 -23.12
C TYR A 806 12.72 19.03 -22.61
N ASP A 807 13.54 19.83 -23.27
CA ASP A 807 13.63 21.27 -23.07
C ASP A 807 12.86 22.04 -24.17
N LYS A 808 12.52 23.29 -23.86
CA LYS A 808 11.74 24.17 -24.74
C LYS A 808 12.44 24.48 -26.07
N GLN A 809 13.76 24.39 -26.15
CA GLN A 809 14.53 24.68 -27.37
C GLN A 809 14.43 23.54 -28.39
N GLN A 810 14.15 22.32 -27.94
CA GLN A 810 13.95 21.16 -28.82
C GLN A 810 12.65 21.26 -29.63
N GLY A 811 11.66 22.04 -29.17
CA GLY A 811 10.40 22.26 -29.89
C GLY A 811 9.55 21.00 -30.06
N ILE A 812 9.71 20.02 -29.16
CA ILE A 812 8.99 18.74 -29.22
C ILE A 812 7.60 18.94 -28.62
N ASN A 813 6.57 18.86 -29.45
CA ASN A 813 5.19 18.80 -28.96
C ASN A 813 4.86 17.38 -28.50
N VAL A 814 4.53 17.20 -27.23
CA VAL A 814 4.20 15.90 -26.64
C VAL A 814 2.69 15.81 -26.43
N GLN A 815 2.04 14.81 -27.02
CA GLN A 815 0.60 14.58 -26.89
C GLN A 815 0.23 13.73 -25.67
N THR A 816 -1.03 13.74 -25.28
CA THR A 816 -1.56 12.96 -24.15
C THR A 816 -1.30 11.45 -24.34
N PRO A 817 -0.64 10.75 -23.38
CA PRO A 817 -0.29 9.33 -23.54
C PRO A 817 -1.48 8.39 -23.36
N GLN A 818 -1.40 7.19 -23.92
CA GLN A 818 -2.24 6.04 -23.62
C GLN A 818 -1.47 5.09 -22.67
N LEU A 819 -2.17 4.53 -21.67
CA LEU A 819 -1.65 3.49 -20.77
C LEU A 819 -2.43 2.21 -21.03
N VAL A 820 -1.75 1.09 -21.22
CA VAL A 820 -2.36 -0.21 -21.48
C VAL A 820 -1.85 -1.20 -20.46
N LYS A 821 -2.74 -1.81 -19.68
CA LYS A 821 -2.41 -2.97 -18.85
C LYS A 821 -2.23 -4.19 -19.75
N ILE A 822 -0.99 -4.70 -19.83
CA ILE A 822 -0.62 -5.86 -20.67
C ILE A 822 -0.39 -7.14 -19.85
N GLY A 823 -0.33 -7.01 -18.54
CA GLY A 823 -0.27 -8.07 -17.54
C GLY A 823 -0.66 -7.51 -16.18
N GLU A 824 -0.50 -8.28 -15.10
CA GLU A 824 -0.86 -7.85 -13.74
C GLU A 824 -0.09 -6.59 -13.30
N ASP A 825 1.25 -6.65 -13.36
CA ASP A 825 2.15 -5.51 -13.10
C ASP A 825 3.00 -5.12 -14.32
N GLN A 826 2.46 -5.40 -15.52
CA GLN A 826 3.12 -5.08 -16.78
C GLN A 826 2.26 -4.08 -17.56
N PHE A 827 2.87 -2.97 -17.99
CA PHE A 827 2.16 -1.88 -18.67
C PHE A 827 2.90 -1.41 -19.91
N LEU A 828 2.13 -0.97 -20.91
CA LEU A 828 2.63 -0.32 -22.12
C LEU A 828 2.18 1.15 -22.11
N VAL A 829 3.13 2.06 -22.28
CA VAL A 829 2.88 3.50 -22.42
C VAL A 829 3.15 3.92 -23.85
N MET A 830 2.19 4.63 -24.45
CA MET A 830 2.28 5.10 -25.84
C MET A 830 1.92 6.58 -25.91
N TRP A 831 2.72 7.40 -26.59
CA TRP A 831 2.38 8.81 -26.83
C TRP A 831 2.81 9.25 -28.22
N GLN A 832 2.33 10.40 -28.68
CA GLN A 832 2.76 10.96 -29.95
C GLN A 832 3.63 12.20 -29.73
N GLU A 833 4.61 12.39 -30.62
CA GLU A 833 5.42 13.59 -30.71
C GLU A 833 5.23 14.26 -32.08
N GLY A 834 5.15 15.59 -32.07
CA GLY A 834 4.93 16.41 -33.26
C GLY A 834 3.49 16.88 -33.41
N SER A 835 3.09 17.15 -34.65
CA SER A 835 1.76 17.64 -34.99
C SER A 835 1.23 16.99 -36.27
N LYS A 836 -0.04 16.58 -36.21
CA LYS A 836 -0.77 16.10 -37.39
C LYS A 836 -0.80 17.15 -38.51
N SER A 837 -0.94 18.44 -38.17
CA SER A 837 -0.99 19.51 -39.18
C SER A 837 0.35 19.73 -39.91
N GLU A 838 1.45 19.37 -39.26
CA GLU A 838 2.81 19.49 -39.80
C GLU A 838 3.27 18.21 -40.52
N GLY A 839 2.51 17.11 -40.38
CA GLY A 839 2.84 15.82 -41.00
C GLY A 839 4.07 15.13 -40.42
N ASN A 840 4.51 15.52 -39.21
CA ASN A 840 5.70 15.02 -38.52
C ASN A 840 5.35 14.17 -37.27
N LEU A 841 4.12 13.67 -37.18
CA LEU A 841 3.63 12.93 -36.02
C LEU A 841 4.29 11.55 -35.92
N THR A 842 4.95 11.26 -34.80
CA THR A 842 5.57 9.95 -34.52
C THR A 842 5.07 9.40 -33.20
N THR A 843 4.89 8.08 -33.12
CA THR A 843 4.42 7.44 -31.89
C THR A 843 5.58 6.79 -31.16
N LYS A 844 5.69 7.12 -29.87
CA LYS A 844 6.65 6.54 -28.94
C LYS A 844 5.99 5.44 -28.13
N ILE A 845 6.74 4.38 -27.84
CA ILE A 845 6.26 3.19 -27.16
C ILE A 845 7.32 2.73 -26.15
N VAL A 846 6.92 2.45 -24.92
CA VAL A 846 7.79 1.92 -23.86
C VAL A 846 6.99 1.03 -22.92
N THR A 847 7.60 -0.04 -22.42
CA THR A 847 7.01 -0.86 -21.35
C THR A 847 7.55 -0.43 -19.99
N ILE A 848 6.70 -0.51 -18.98
CA ILE A 848 7.04 -0.22 -17.59
C ILE A 848 6.49 -1.30 -16.65
N ASP A 849 7.12 -1.46 -15.49
CA ASP A 849 6.59 -2.24 -14.36
C ASP A 849 5.63 -1.39 -13.50
N SER A 850 5.04 -2.02 -12.46
CA SER A 850 4.13 -1.37 -11.51
C SER A 850 4.77 -0.28 -10.63
N GLU A 851 6.09 -0.14 -10.65
CA GLU A 851 6.85 0.87 -9.92
C GLU A 851 7.29 2.03 -10.85
N GLY A 852 6.89 1.99 -12.13
CA GLY A 852 7.18 3.00 -13.14
C GLY A 852 8.56 2.85 -13.82
N ASN A 853 9.30 1.78 -13.53
CA ASN A 853 10.62 1.55 -14.14
C ASN A 853 10.46 1.10 -15.59
N LYS A 854 11.30 1.63 -16.48
CA LYS A 854 11.32 1.24 -17.89
C LYS A 854 11.87 -0.18 -18.05
N THR A 855 11.04 -1.10 -18.53
CA THR A 855 11.41 -2.49 -18.84
C THR A 855 11.76 -2.67 -20.32
N SER A 856 11.57 -1.63 -21.14
CA SER A 856 12.15 -1.54 -22.50
C SER A 856 12.80 -0.17 -22.75
N ASN A 857 13.52 -0.06 -23.87
CA ASN A 857 13.87 1.26 -24.42
C ASN A 857 12.62 1.92 -25.04
N ILE A 858 12.65 3.26 -25.18
CA ILE A 858 11.62 4.00 -25.90
C ILE A 858 11.81 3.78 -27.40
N ARG A 859 10.80 3.22 -28.07
CA ARG A 859 10.78 2.94 -29.51
C ARG A 859 9.96 3.99 -30.25
N SER A 860 10.34 4.35 -31.47
CA SER A 860 9.60 5.28 -32.32
C SER A 860 9.02 4.55 -33.52
N LYS A 861 7.73 4.68 -33.79
CA LYS A 861 7.01 4.03 -34.91
C LYS A 861 6.07 5.02 -35.60
N SER A 862 5.85 4.82 -36.89
CA SER A 862 4.89 5.62 -37.69
C SER A 862 3.48 5.02 -37.58
N MET A 863 2.86 5.20 -36.42
CA MET A 863 1.56 4.60 -36.08
C MET A 863 0.68 5.58 -35.30
N PRO A 864 -0.25 6.30 -35.94
CA PRO A 864 -1.05 7.30 -35.25
C PRO A 864 -1.86 6.71 -34.08
N LEU A 865 -2.11 7.52 -33.04
CA LEU A 865 -3.04 7.19 -31.97
C LEU A 865 -4.43 7.82 -32.23
N SER A 866 -5.40 7.45 -31.40
CA SER A 866 -6.76 8.01 -31.41
C SER A 866 -7.33 8.00 -29.99
N ASP A 867 -8.57 8.48 -29.83
CA ASP A 867 -9.35 8.29 -28.60
C ASP A 867 -9.78 6.83 -28.35
N CYS A 868 -9.53 5.90 -29.28
CA CYS A 868 -9.65 4.48 -29.02
C CYS A 868 -8.51 4.02 -28.10
N GLN A 869 -8.86 3.65 -26.87
CA GLN A 869 -7.97 2.95 -25.94
C GLN A 869 -7.39 1.70 -26.64
N PRO A 870 -6.06 1.53 -26.72
CA PRO A 870 -5.48 0.28 -27.19
C PRO A 870 -5.80 -0.88 -26.25
N VAL A 871 -6.07 -2.05 -26.83
CA VAL A 871 -6.51 -3.25 -26.10
C VAL A 871 -5.63 -4.45 -26.42
N VAL A 872 -5.49 -5.34 -25.45
CA VAL A 872 -4.71 -6.59 -25.59
C VAL A 872 -5.62 -7.68 -26.14
N GLY A 873 -5.20 -8.33 -27.24
CA GLY A 873 -5.89 -9.52 -27.74
C GLY A 873 -5.53 -10.77 -26.94
N PRO A 874 -6.28 -11.88 -27.08
CA PRO A 874 -5.93 -13.17 -26.46
C PRO A 874 -4.57 -13.72 -26.87
N ASP A 875 -3.99 -13.20 -27.95
CA ASP A 875 -2.66 -13.52 -28.45
C ASP A 875 -1.56 -12.62 -27.84
N GLY A 876 -1.88 -11.74 -26.89
CA GLY A 876 -0.92 -10.84 -26.23
C GLY A 876 -0.51 -9.61 -27.05
N VAL A 877 -1.10 -9.42 -28.25
CA VAL A 877 -0.79 -8.27 -29.11
C VAL A 877 -1.72 -7.11 -28.78
N VAL A 878 -1.14 -5.92 -28.62
CA VAL A 878 -1.88 -4.67 -28.37
C VAL A 878 -2.38 -4.11 -29.70
N ARG A 879 -3.67 -3.79 -29.80
CA ARG A 879 -4.31 -3.28 -31.01
C ARG A 879 -5.19 -2.07 -30.74
N TRP A 880 -5.25 -1.18 -31.72
CA TRP A 880 -6.19 -0.06 -31.77
C TRP A 880 -6.48 0.25 -33.23
N TYR A 881 -7.39 1.18 -33.49
CA TYR A 881 -7.66 1.63 -34.85
C TYR A 881 -7.65 3.15 -34.96
N VAL A 882 -7.33 3.64 -36.16
CA VAL A 882 -7.41 5.05 -36.50
C VAL A 882 -8.22 5.25 -37.78
N THR A 883 -9.00 6.31 -37.81
CA THR A 883 -9.75 6.81 -38.95
C THR A 883 -9.42 8.28 -39.19
N ASP A 884 -9.31 8.67 -40.46
CA ASP A 884 -9.03 10.05 -40.87
C ASP A 884 -9.81 10.43 -42.14
N GLY A 885 -11.13 10.40 -42.02
CA GLY A 885 -12.07 10.57 -43.15
C GLY A 885 -12.14 9.35 -44.08
N LYS A 886 -11.61 8.21 -43.67
CA LYS A 886 -11.51 6.96 -44.43
C LYS A 886 -11.90 5.77 -43.53
N ALA A 887 -11.99 4.59 -44.14
CA ALA A 887 -12.19 3.34 -43.41
C ALA A 887 -11.09 3.14 -42.34
N PRO A 888 -11.42 2.46 -41.22
CA PRO A 888 -10.47 2.23 -40.14
C PRO A 888 -9.22 1.51 -40.61
N THR A 889 -8.07 1.95 -40.10
CA THR A 889 -6.81 1.22 -40.16
C THR A 889 -6.52 0.67 -38.78
N ILE A 890 -6.40 -0.65 -38.67
CA ILE A 890 -6.02 -1.33 -37.43
C ILE A 890 -4.50 -1.33 -37.34
N TYR A 891 -3.99 -0.86 -36.22
CA TYR A 891 -2.59 -0.92 -35.83
C TYR A 891 -2.41 -1.97 -34.75
N ALA A 892 -1.23 -2.56 -34.72
CA ALA A 892 -0.87 -3.58 -33.76
C ALA A 892 0.58 -3.37 -33.32
N VAL A 893 0.87 -3.68 -32.06
CA VAL A 893 2.24 -3.74 -31.55
C VAL A 893 2.36 -4.92 -30.61
N ASN A 894 3.52 -5.57 -30.67
CA ASN A 894 3.88 -6.54 -29.67
C ASN A 894 4.57 -5.79 -28.50
N PRO A 895 3.99 -5.83 -27.29
CA PRO A 895 4.53 -5.08 -26.17
C PRO A 895 5.92 -5.59 -25.74
N PHE A 896 6.21 -6.87 -25.93
CA PHE A 896 7.46 -7.54 -25.56
C PHE A 896 8.48 -7.64 -26.70
N GLU A 897 8.17 -7.06 -27.87
CA GLU A 897 9.10 -7.03 -28.99
C GLU A 897 10.38 -6.29 -28.58
N GLN A 898 11.50 -7.00 -28.71
CA GLN A 898 12.80 -6.44 -28.46
C GLN A 898 13.06 -5.35 -29.50
N SER A 899 13.34 -4.12 -29.05
CA SER A 899 14.18 -3.27 -29.88
C SER A 899 15.51 -4.01 -30.02
N GLN A 900 15.83 -4.54 -31.19
CA GLN A 900 17.23 -4.77 -31.50
C GLN A 900 17.89 -3.40 -31.33
N SER A 901 18.67 -3.26 -30.26
CA SER A 901 19.37 -2.03 -29.92
C SER A 901 20.49 -1.89 -30.94
N TYR A 902 20.29 -1.08 -31.96
CA TYR A 902 21.34 -0.77 -32.93
C TYR A 902 21.47 0.73 -33.11
N ILE A 903 22.70 1.20 -33.31
CA ILE A 903 22.98 2.58 -33.68
C ILE A 903 22.90 2.64 -35.21
N LYS A 904 22.07 3.53 -35.77
CA LYS A 904 21.99 3.70 -37.23
C LYS A 904 23.38 4.03 -37.79
N GLY A 905 23.82 3.25 -38.76
CA GLY A 905 25.14 3.35 -39.38
C GLY A 905 26.26 2.64 -38.63
N ASP A 906 26.05 2.14 -37.41
CA ASP A 906 27.00 1.28 -36.67
C ASP A 906 26.68 -0.18 -36.99
N VAL A 907 27.17 -0.61 -38.15
CA VAL A 907 26.87 -1.93 -38.71
C VAL A 907 27.77 -3.00 -38.12
N ASN A 908 28.89 -2.62 -37.52
CA ASN A 908 29.82 -3.54 -36.88
C ASN A 908 29.49 -3.76 -35.39
N GLU A 909 28.57 -2.97 -34.83
CA GLU A 909 28.07 -3.03 -33.44
C GLU A 909 29.12 -2.66 -32.37
N ASP A 910 30.07 -1.77 -32.70
CA ASP A 910 31.13 -1.32 -31.80
C ASP A 910 30.79 -0.05 -30.99
N GLY A 911 29.59 0.49 -31.20
CA GLY A 911 29.08 1.68 -30.54
C GLY A 911 29.41 2.98 -31.29
N LYS A 912 30.04 2.93 -32.47
CA LYS A 912 30.46 4.09 -33.26
C LYS A 912 30.09 3.93 -34.73
N VAL A 913 29.76 5.06 -35.35
CA VAL A 913 29.53 5.10 -36.80
C VAL A 913 30.80 5.61 -37.47
N GLU A 914 31.59 4.69 -38.02
CA GLU A 914 32.89 5.00 -38.63
C GLU A 914 33.17 4.21 -39.93
N ILE A 915 34.40 4.31 -40.44
CA ILE A 915 34.76 3.75 -41.75
C ILE A 915 34.65 2.22 -41.80
N SER A 916 34.78 1.52 -40.66
CA SER A 916 34.58 0.06 -40.57
C SER A 916 33.17 -0.33 -40.95
N ASP A 917 32.15 0.43 -40.51
CA ASP A 917 30.75 0.18 -40.84
C ASP A 917 30.48 0.36 -42.32
N LEU A 918 31.00 1.46 -42.88
CA LEU A 918 30.90 1.73 -44.31
C LEU A 918 31.49 0.59 -45.16
N ARG A 919 32.61 0.00 -44.71
CA ARG A 919 33.23 -1.16 -45.38
C ARG A 919 32.37 -2.41 -45.25
N LEU A 920 31.70 -2.60 -44.13
CA LEU A 920 30.82 -3.73 -43.88
C LEU A 920 29.56 -3.64 -44.75
N ILE A 921 28.94 -2.46 -44.83
CA ILE A 921 27.85 -2.14 -45.77
C ILE A 921 28.31 -2.38 -47.21
N LEU A 922 29.49 -1.87 -47.61
CA LEU A 922 30.01 -2.06 -48.98
C LEU A 922 30.17 -3.54 -49.33
N ARG A 923 30.69 -4.34 -48.40
CA ARG A 923 30.87 -5.78 -48.57
C ARG A 923 29.52 -6.50 -48.67
N SER A 924 28.54 -6.10 -47.89
CA SER A 924 27.16 -6.61 -47.97
C SER A 924 26.51 -6.30 -49.31
N VAL A 925 26.54 -5.04 -49.75
CA VAL A 925 26.01 -4.60 -51.06
C VAL A 925 26.68 -5.33 -52.22
N CYS A 926 27.98 -5.63 -52.10
CA CYS A 926 28.74 -6.43 -53.06
C CYS A 926 28.52 -7.96 -52.92
N LYS A 927 27.61 -8.41 -52.05
CA LYS A 927 27.31 -9.81 -51.73
C LYS A 927 28.52 -10.63 -51.30
N LYS A 928 29.48 -9.99 -50.64
CA LYS A 928 30.71 -10.63 -50.12
C LYS A 928 30.60 -11.05 -48.66
N VAL A 929 29.65 -10.48 -47.92
CA VAL A 929 29.34 -10.79 -46.53
C VAL A 929 27.82 -10.74 -46.40
N GLU A 930 27.25 -11.66 -45.62
CA GLU A 930 25.85 -11.62 -45.23
C GLU A 930 25.75 -10.98 -43.86
N LEU A 931 24.90 -9.95 -43.72
CA LEU A 931 24.68 -9.24 -42.47
C LEU A 931 23.68 -10.01 -41.60
N THR A 932 23.83 -9.94 -40.28
CA THR A 932 22.77 -10.35 -39.34
C THR A 932 21.54 -9.44 -39.49
N GLU A 933 20.39 -9.83 -38.95
CA GLU A 933 19.19 -8.97 -39.00
C GLU A 933 19.42 -7.61 -38.32
N GLN A 934 20.12 -7.58 -37.19
CA GLN A 934 20.47 -6.35 -36.47
C GLN A 934 21.42 -5.46 -37.28
N GLN A 935 22.41 -6.06 -37.94
CA GLN A 935 23.31 -5.34 -38.84
C GLN A 935 22.58 -4.83 -40.09
N LYS A 936 21.56 -5.53 -40.60
CA LYS A 936 20.73 -5.04 -41.70
C LYS A 936 19.93 -3.81 -41.27
N LEU A 937 19.36 -3.84 -40.07
CA LEU A 937 18.63 -2.70 -39.51
C LEU A 937 19.56 -1.50 -39.25
N ALA A 938 20.78 -1.74 -38.75
CA ALA A 938 21.80 -0.68 -38.59
C ALA A 938 22.27 -0.12 -39.94
N ALA A 939 22.34 -0.97 -40.97
CA ALA A 939 22.77 -0.60 -42.29
C ALA A 939 21.70 0.12 -43.11
N ASP A 940 20.40 -0.17 -42.90
CA ASP A 940 19.26 0.50 -43.57
C ASP A 940 19.01 1.90 -42.99
N VAL A 941 19.92 2.81 -43.26
CA VAL A 941 19.83 4.21 -42.83
C VAL A 941 18.89 5.02 -43.72
N THR A 942 18.43 4.48 -44.86
CA THR A 942 17.37 5.09 -45.68
C THR A 942 15.95 4.68 -45.29
N GLU A 943 15.81 3.69 -44.40
CA GLU A 943 14.53 3.17 -43.90
C GLU A 943 13.60 2.64 -45.01
N ASP A 944 14.16 2.07 -46.07
CA ASP A 944 13.38 1.53 -47.20
C ASP A 944 13.25 -0.01 -47.17
N GLY A 945 13.76 -0.63 -46.11
CA GLY A 945 13.75 -2.07 -45.88
C GLY A 945 14.84 -2.82 -46.64
N LYS A 946 15.82 -2.12 -47.24
CA LYS A 946 16.92 -2.74 -48.01
C LYS A 946 18.26 -2.14 -47.60
N VAL A 947 19.31 -2.96 -47.70
CA VAL A 947 20.70 -2.49 -47.56
C VAL A 947 21.30 -2.36 -48.94
N GLU A 948 21.33 -1.13 -49.46
CA GLU A 948 21.77 -0.83 -50.81
C GLU A 948 22.76 0.35 -50.90
N ILE A 949 23.03 0.81 -52.12
CA ILE A 949 24.02 1.87 -52.36
C ILE A 949 23.55 3.23 -51.81
N GLY A 950 22.23 3.39 -51.59
CA GLY A 950 21.62 4.55 -50.95
C GLY A 950 22.12 4.72 -49.52
N ASP A 951 22.04 3.65 -48.73
CA ASP A 951 22.52 3.59 -47.35
C ASP A 951 23.99 3.91 -47.23
N LEU A 952 24.79 3.22 -48.05
CA LEU A 952 26.24 3.41 -48.08
C LEU A 952 26.61 4.87 -48.35
N ARG A 953 25.88 5.56 -49.24
CA ARG A 953 26.12 6.98 -49.51
C ARG A 953 25.73 7.87 -48.33
N LYS A 954 24.66 7.53 -47.61
CA LYS A 954 24.17 8.30 -46.46
C LYS A 954 25.15 8.16 -45.28
N VAL A 955 25.57 6.93 -44.95
CA VAL A 955 26.62 6.64 -43.95
C VAL A 955 27.94 7.34 -44.31
N LEU A 956 28.36 7.30 -45.59
CA LEU A 956 29.56 8.02 -46.04
C LEU A 956 29.44 9.54 -45.82
N ARG A 957 28.28 10.13 -46.12
CA ARG A 957 28.05 11.56 -45.92
C ARG A 957 28.09 11.94 -44.45
N TYR A 958 27.54 11.10 -43.58
CA TYR A 958 27.59 11.32 -42.13
C TYR A 958 29.02 11.27 -41.60
N ILE A 959 29.76 10.21 -41.91
CA ILE A 959 31.18 10.05 -41.53
C ILE A 959 32.04 11.21 -42.05
N CYS A 960 31.72 11.75 -43.24
CA CYS A 960 32.41 12.91 -43.81
C CYS A 960 31.91 14.26 -43.27
N HIS A 961 31.04 14.28 -42.26
CA HIS A 961 30.39 15.48 -41.70
C HIS A 961 29.70 16.36 -42.74
N LYS A 962 29.14 15.74 -43.80
CA LYS A 962 28.34 16.41 -44.83
C LYS A 962 26.87 16.48 -44.46
N ILE A 963 26.43 15.60 -43.55
CA ILE A 963 25.13 15.62 -42.91
C ILE A 963 25.36 15.47 -41.39
N PRO A 964 24.54 16.12 -40.55
CA PRO A 964 24.74 16.10 -39.10
C PRO A 964 24.23 14.80 -38.43
N GLU A 965 23.40 14.02 -39.11
CA GLU A 965 22.70 12.84 -38.57
C GLU A 965 22.38 11.81 -39.66
N LEU A 966 22.02 10.58 -39.25
CA LEU A 966 21.71 9.43 -40.12
C LEU A 966 20.23 9.07 -40.16
#